data_AF-A0A3N0VKQ8-F1
#
_entry.id   AF-A0A3N0VKQ8-F1
#
_cell.length_a   1.000
_cell.length_b   1.000
_cell.length_c   1.000
_cell.angle_alpha   90.00
_cell.angle_beta   90.00
_cell.angle_gamma   90.00
#
_symmetry.space_group_name_H-M   'P 1'
#
loop_
_entity.id
_entity.type
_entity.pdbx_description
1 polymer ?
#
loop_
_entity_poly.entity_id
_entity_poly.type
_entity_poly.pdbx_seq_one_letter_code
_entity_poly.pdbx_strand_id
1 'polypeptide(L)'
;MTVENSLWRAAYDRALALQGAGAQADALAQLKPLLGGAAPAPVQALAAQLHEQLGHYGEALRLYEALAARGPWQASLQNARGRLRAHHLRRPDEALALFDEVLTREPGNAEALFNRGNALRMLIRREEAIEAYRAVLPLHAEYAKVALLEIARQQRALHDYAGARISYLQLYHAGGGTLESIGYRLANEHHLWPPDPAAIARLAGELGARYAAQAPAVALPPPLERAPERRLRIGLVSADLWSHPVGFFLAPLLESAAARRADWFVYHNRAPQPDATTERLRARVTHWQDVADWPDERLARQIRQDGIDVLVDLSGYSAFHRLAAFAARPAPLQLSWLGYHGTTGLPFIDGVVADWHCVPAGEERFFTEPLLRLPHTRLCFTPPTDAPAVATAPVLRQGAVTFGCFQQGIKLGPQVLAAWARIAAALPQARWVLVSGDTESGDSDRDRLRRRCAEAGFAPAHLEIHGRRPMAEYLAAYAGVDLMLDTFPYPGGTTTAEALWMGVPTLTLSTPGMLGRQGEQIMKASGMPEWVTYSVDEYVARAVEAGRGAANAAWTALRPALRERLVTTPFFDGERFGRDWMALIEQRARAQAVPVPAQQARLLYYLPSFDRPFGGVKVIYEQVAALNRLGFRAFTHTPPGSRAGAYWDVQKHELPHWNPGPGDVVIAPEVMPADWLRAVKAQGASVWLLVQNWAYVAASFEGAPPGQAPSFEGALVVSDSTEAVVRRCFPQLPCWRVPPAITPVAPVAGSARAAIAYLPRKQPELARWLRAVWPRVFPDLADVEWIEIDGLPHAQVLERLRQARYFVSLQHQEGLGLPALEAMAAGCLVLGFAGVGGQEYARPDNGLWVTDGDGPSLLDTLAAALRRERSEPGAFDAMRRAGQQCVARYSPSAQDDALRQAFAEIVARSESGKAVVPSLPATWWVPVDVPGEGRSTRFYMDACGGRDQVAAAVSRAGWQAYEAPLPRVIAEFCRQRAPTFIDVGANTGFYSLLAAATGAAAVHAFEPVPEIGRMFLANVAQSGLQAKIQLHEKGLGATAARQALYLPWSGHGLIETSASLNRNFRSHHSGRLDIAVMTLDAFLDGEAADLGGRPVFIKIDVETMEPAVIQGGLRFIERHRPLMAVEILPEGDASFFERFCAVHRYRHLWLRPDRALQPSQDRIETCVDWRDHLLVPCESAAELLAQLGHALVAA
;
A
#
# COMPACT_ATOMS: atom_id res chain seq x y z
N MET A 1 49.19 2.32 65.60
CA MET A 1 47.91 2.42 64.88
C MET A 1 46.80 2.16 65.87
N THR A 2 46.03 3.18 66.22
CA THR A 2 45.05 3.20 67.32
C THR A 2 43.74 2.51 66.96
N VAL A 3 43.03 1.99 67.97
CA VAL A 3 41.74 1.29 67.89
C VAL A 3 40.67 2.08 67.11
N GLU A 4 40.70 3.41 67.17
CA GLU A 4 39.81 4.30 66.41
C GLU A 4 39.90 4.12 64.88
N ASN A 5 41.07 3.75 64.35
CA ASN A 5 41.27 3.58 62.91
C ASN A 5 40.63 2.29 62.37
N SER A 6 40.24 1.36 63.25
CA SER A 6 39.58 0.10 62.89
C SER A 6 38.05 0.20 62.84
N LEU A 7 37.46 1.07 63.66
CA LEU A 7 36.00 1.14 63.85
C LEU A 7 35.28 1.79 62.67
N TRP A 8 35.79 2.90 62.13
CA TRP A 8 35.17 3.55 60.98
C TRP A 8 35.34 2.72 59.69
N ARG A 9 36.45 1.97 59.55
CA ARG A 9 36.68 1.07 58.41
C ARG A 9 35.67 -0.06 58.37
N ALA A 10 35.41 -0.71 59.52
CA ALA A 10 34.40 -1.75 59.60
C ALA A 10 32.99 -1.25 59.24
N ALA A 11 32.63 -0.04 59.67
CA ALA A 11 31.37 0.58 59.29
C ALA A 11 31.34 0.97 57.79
N TYR A 12 32.45 1.46 57.26
CA TYR A 12 32.61 1.78 55.84
C TYR A 12 32.47 0.56 54.94
N ASP A 13 33.16 -0.54 55.25
CA ASP A 13 33.10 -1.78 54.47
C ASP A 13 31.69 -2.41 54.51
N ARG A 14 31.02 -2.36 55.67
CA ARG A 14 29.61 -2.76 55.79
C ARG A 14 28.69 -1.89 54.94
N ALA A 15 28.88 -0.56 54.97
CA ALA A 15 28.08 0.34 54.15
C ALA A 15 28.31 0.11 52.65
N LEU A 16 29.55 -0.18 52.23
CA LEU A 16 29.88 -0.50 50.84
C LEU A 16 29.19 -1.80 50.39
N ALA A 17 29.20 -2.83 51.23
CA ALA A 17 28.49 -4.09 50.95
C ALA A 17 26.98 -3.89 50.84
N LEU A 18 26.38 -3.11 51.75
CA LEU A 18 24.95 -2.78 51.72
C LEU A 18 24.59 -1.93 50.49
N GLN A 19 25.44 -0.99 50.10
CA GLN A 19 25.26 -0.21 48.86
C GLN A 19 25.29 -1.13 47.63
N GLY A 20 26.24 -2.06 47.56
CA GLY A 20 26.32 -3.06 46.48
C GLY A 20 25.10 -3.99 46.42
N ALA A 21 24.45 -4.23 47.55
CA ALA A 21 23.20 -4.99 47.65
C ALA A 21 21.94 -4.16 47.37
N GLY A 22 22.06 -2.87 47.06
CA GLY A 22 20.92 -1.98 46.79
C GLY A 22 20.17 -1.53 48.06
N ALA A 23 20.76 -1.63 49.24
CA ALA A 23 20.19 -1.20 50.51
C ALA A 23 20.77 0.17 50.93
N GLN A 24 20.51 1.22 50.14
CA GLN A 24 21.17 2.53 50.32
C GLN A 24 20.81 3.21 51.64
N ALA A 25 19.58 3.04 52.13
CA ALA A 25 19.13 3.58 53.41
C ALA A 25 19.87 2.93 54.60
N ASP A 26 20.04 1.59 54.55
CA ASP A 26 20.74 0.84 55.58
C ASP A 26 22.25 1.12 55.54
N ALA A 27 22.83 1.22 54.33
CA ALA A 27 24.21 1.65 54.14
C ALA A 27 24.46 3.03 54.76
N LEU A 28 23.54 3.98 54.53
CA LEU A 28 23.65 5.32 55.09
C LEU A 28 23.50 5.30 56.63
N ALA A 29 22.63 4.45 57.16
CA ALA A 29 22.47 4.27 58.60
C ALA A 29 23.76 3.78 59.29
N GLN A 30 24.57 2.94 58.62
CA GLN A 30 25.87 2.51 59.15
C GLN A 30 26.89 3.66 59.24
N LEU A 31 26.79 4.65 58.36
CA LEU A 31 27.73 5.78 58.30
C LEU A 31 27.30 6.97 59.15
N LYS A 32 25.99 7.14 59.38
CA LYS A 32 25.41 8.29 60.09
C LYS A 32 26.06 8.61 61.44
N PRO A 33 26.41 7.64 62.32
CA PRO A 33 27.08 7.92 63.59
C PRO A 33 28.49 8.52 63.43
N LEU A 34 29.09 8.37 62.25
CA LEU A 34 30.46 8.77 61.95
C LEU A 34 30.56 10.12 61.26
N LEU A 35 29.45 10.77 60.85
CA LEU A 35 29.41 12.01 60.06
C LEU A 35 29.59 13.32 60.86
N GLY A 36 30.15 13.24 62.07
CA GLY A 36 30.45 14.41 62.92
C GLY A 36 31.60 15.31 62.40
N GLY A 37 31.98 16.32 63.19
CA GLY A 37 32.90 17.39 62.78
C GLY A 37 34.30 16.97 62.28
N ALA A 38 34.73 15.73 62.54
CA ALA A 38 36.01 15.14 62.16
C ALA A 38 35.89 13.81 61.39
N ALA A 39 34.77 13.57 60.69
CA ALA A 39 34.55 12.33 59.94
C ALA A 39 35.64 12.07 58.87
N PRO A 40 36.13 10.83 58.69
CA PRO A 40 37.08 10.48 57.65
C PRO A 40 36.54 10.78 56.24
N ALA A 41 37.40 11.28 55.34
CA ALA A 41 36.99 11.65 53.98
C ALA A 41 36.30 10.51 53.19
N PRO A 42 36.74 9.22 53.25
CA PRO A 42 36.03 8.14 52.57
C PRO A 42 34.60 7.94 53.08
N VAL A 43 34.39 8.08 54.39
CA VAL A 43 33.06 7.96 55.03
C VAL A 43 32.14 9.09 54.59
N GLN A 44 32.64 10.32 54.57
CA GLN A 44 31.88 11.47 54.07
C GLN A 44 31.54 11.35 52.58
N ALA A 45 32.48 10.86 51.76
CA ALA A 45 32.27 10.69 50.32
C ALA A 45 31.21 9.62 50.01
N LEU A 46 31.28 8.47 50.68
CA LEU A 46 30.28 7.41 50.52
C LEU A 46 28.90 7.85 51.05
N ALA A 47 28.85 8.57 52.17
CA ALA A 47 27.60 9.13 52.66
C ALA A 47 27.00 10.16 51.69
N ALA A 48 27.81 11.03 51.08
CA ALA A 48 27.34 11.99 50.08
C ALA A 48 26.72 11.28 48.86
N GLN A 49 27.36 10.23 48.35
CA GLN A 49 26.84 9.40 47.27
C GLN A 49 25.53 8.70 47.64
N LEU A 50 25.43 8.16 48.86
CA LEU A 50 24.20 7.52 49.34
C LEU A 50 23.06 8.52 49.53
N HIS A 51 23.34 9.72 50.04
CA HIS A 51 22.37 10.80 50.10
C HIS A 51 21.88 11.21 48.69
N GLU A 52 22.77 11.27 47.71
CA GLU A 52 22.41 11.53 46.31
C GLU A 52 21.51 10.42 45.75
N GLN A 53 21.86 9.14 45.96
CA GLN A 53 21.05 7.99 45.53
C GLN A 53 19.67 7.93 46.18
N LEU A 54 19.54 8.41 47.42
CA LEU A 54 18.28 8.48 48.17
C LEU A 54 17.47 9.75 47.87
N GLY A 55 17.94 10.64 47.00
CA GLY A 55 17.27 11.89 46.68
C GLY A 55 17.43 13.02 47.71
N HIS A 56 18.30 12.85 48.71
CA HIS A 56 18.63 13.85 49.73
C HIS A 56 19.68 14.86 49.22
N TYR A 57 19.38 15.55 48.11
CA TYR A 57 20.35 16.34 47.35
C TYR A 57 21.00 17.49 48.12
N GLY A 58 20.27 18.16 49.03
CA GLY A 58 20.82 19.23 49.85
C GLY A 58 21.91 18.75 50.81
N GLU A 59 21.70 17.58 51.41
CA GLU A 59 22.66 16.98 52.34
C GLU A 59 23.86 16.39 51.60
N ALA A 60 23.64 15.78 50.43
CA ALA A 60 24.72 15.35 49.54
C ALA A 60 25.63 16.53 49.15
N LEU A 61 25.03 17.66 48.74
CA LEU A 61 25.81 18.86 48.37
C LEU A 61 26.60 19.40 49.56
N ARG A 62 26.00 19.48 50.76
CA ARG A 62 26.68 19.93 51.98
C ARG A 62 27.90 19.08 52.29
N LEU A 63 27.79 17.75 52.16
CA LEU A 63 28.91 16.83 52.38
C LEU A 63 30.00 16.98 51.30
N TYR A 64 29.62 17.11 50.03
CA TYR A 64 30.58 17.36 48.95
C TYR A 64 31.31 18.71 49.11
N GLU A 65 30.64 19.76 49.59
CA GLU A 65 31.26 21.07 49.86
C GLU A 65 32.22 21.01 51.06
N ALA A 66 31.85 20.30 52.12
CA ALA A 66 32.72 20.08 53.27
C ALA A 66 34.00 19.29 52.90
N LEU A 67 33.86 18.30 52.01
CA LEU A 67 35.00 17.56 51.45
C LEU A 67 35.91 18.46 50.61
N ALA A 68 35.32 19.30 49.77
CA ALA A 68 36.06 20.19 48.87
C ALA A 68 36.86 21.27 49.64
N ALA A 69 36.37 21.69 50.81
CA ALA A 69 37.02 22.69 51.66
C ALA A 69 38.22 22.14 52.46
N ARG A 70 38.29 20.82 52.69
CA ARG A 70 39.28 20.17 53.58
C ARG A 70 40.31 19.30 52.86
N GLY A 71 39.98 18.82 51.65
CA GLY A 71 40.82 17.89 50.89
C GLY A 71 41.60 18.55 49.75
N PRO A 72 42.58 17.84 49.16
CA PRO A 72 43.18 18.25 47.90
C PRO A 72 42.11 18.29 46.80
N TRP A 73 42.28 19.19 45.84
CA TRP A 73 41.36 19.35 44.70
C TRP A 73 41.19 18.03 43.94
N GLN A 74 39.95 17.68 43.60
CA GLN A 74 39.58 16.46 42.88
C GLN A 74 38.49 16.75 41.84
N ALA A 75 38.72 16.38 40.58
CA ALA A 75 37.78 16.58 39.48
C ALA A 75 36.41 15.90 39.73
N SER A 76 36.41 14.66 40.23
CA SER A 76 35.19 13.90 40.53
C SER A 76 34.28 14.60 41.54
N LEU A 77 34.87 15.28 42.52
CA LEU A 77 34.13 16.03 43.53
C LEU A 77 33.51 17.31 42.95
N GLN A 78 34.25 18.02 42.10
CA GLN A 78 33.72 19.20 41.41
C GLN A 78 32.60 18.83 40.43
N ASN A 79 32.75 17.70 39.71
CA ASN A 79 31.71 17.16 38.84
C ASN A 79 30.42 16.83 39.62
N ALA A 80 30.53 16.18 40.77
CA ALA A 80 29.36 15.87 41.61
C ALA A 80 28.67 17.14 42.12
N ARG A 81 29.43 18.14 42.61
CA ARG A 81 28.89 19.45 43.03
C ARG A 81 28.18 20.17 41.89
N GLY A 82 28.80 20.22 40.71
CA GLY A 82 28.23 20.84 39.51
C GLY A 82 26.94 20.16 39.07
N ARG A 83 26.92 18.81 39.01
CA ARG A 83 25.74 18.03 38.64
C ARG A 83 24.56 18.29 39.58
N LEU A 84 24.81 18.32 40.89
CA LEU A 84 23.77 18.64 41.88
C LEU A 84 23.24 20.06 41.73
N ARG A 85 24.11 21.04 41.51
CA ARG A 85 23.71 22.45 41.28
C ARG A 85 22.88 22.60 40.01
N ALA A 86 23.28 21.96 38.91
CA ALA A 86 22.55 22.01 37.65
C ALA A 86 21.16 21.39 37.77
N HIS A 87 21.07 20.11 38.14
CA HIS A 87 19.82 19.34 38.00
C HIS A 87 18.86 19.50 39.19
N HIS A 88 19.37 19.60 40.42
CA HIS A 88 18.54 19.58 41.62
C HIS A 88 18.31 20.96 42.21
N LEU A 89 19.30 21.85 42.17
CA LEU A 89 19.13 23.24 42.60
C LEU A 89 18.71 24.19 41.48
N ARG A 90 18.62 23.71 40.22
CA ARG A 90 18.28 24.50 39.04
C ARG A 90 19.18 25.73 38.87
N ARG A 91 20.48 25.60 39.19
CA ARG A 91 21.53 26.62 39.08
C ARG A 91 22.59 26.21 38.05
N PRO A 92 22.24 26.12 36.76
CA PRO A 92 23.17 25.68 35.72
C PRO A 92 24.35 26.64 35.49
N ASP A 93 24.22 27.95 35.77
CA ASP A 93 25.34 28.91 35.67
C ASP A 93 26.44 28.63 36.69
N GLU A 94 26.08 28.38 37.96
CA GLU A 94 27.04 28.01 39.00
C GLU A 94 27.69 26.65 38.71
N ALA A 95 26.92 25.72 38.14
CA ALA A 95 27.44 24.42 37.72
C ALA A 95 28.46 24.54 36.57
N LEU A 96 28.21 25.44 35.61
CA LEU A 96 29.10 25.68 34.49
C LEU A 96 30.49 26.11 34.95
N ALA A 97 30.58 27.02 35.92
CA ALA A 97 31.86 27.45 36.50
C ALA A 97 32.65 26.29 37.12
N LEU A 98 31.96 25.35 37.79
CA LEU A 98 32.59 24.16 38.38
C LEU A 98 33.11 23.20 37.30
N PHE A 99 32.36 23.00 36.22
CA PHE A 99 32.82 22.17 35.10
C PHE A 99 33.98 22.83 34.33
N ASP A 100 33.93 24.15 34.11
CA ASP A 100 35.02 24.90 33.48
C ASP A 100 36.32 24.86 34.32
N GLU A 101 36.20 24.88 35.65
CA GLU A 101 37.35 24.69 36.55
C GLU A 101 38.00 23.30 36.36
N VAL A 102 37.18 22.24 36.26
CA VAL A 102 37.68 20.89 35.96
C VAL A 102 38.38 20.85 34.62
N LEU A 103 37.77 21.39 33.57
CA LEU A 103 38.29 21.35 32.21
C LEU A 103 39.55 22.20 32.00
N THR A 104 39.73 23.25 32.82
CA THR A 104 40.97 24.04 32.81
C THR A 104 42.17 23.20 33.28
N ARG A 105 41.96 22.28 34.22
CA ARG A 105 43.02 21.41 34.76
C ARG A 105 43.11 20.08 34.02
N GLU A 106 41.98 19.55 33.59
CA GLU A 106 41.84 18.26 32.90
C GLU A 106 41.01 18.42 31.62
N PRO A 107 41.58 18.94 30.52
CA PRO A 107 40.82 19.21 29.29
C PRO A 107 40.15 17.96 28.67
N GLY A 108 40.67 16.77 28.97
CA GLY A 108 40.14 15.48 28.50
C GLY A 108 39.15 14.80 29.46
N ASN A 109 38.65 15.49 30.49
CA ASN A 109 37.69 14.90 31.44
C ASN A 109 36.31 14.74 30.79
N ALA A 110 35.99 13.53 30.33
CA ALA A 110 34.76 13.21 29.60
C ALA A 110 33.48 13.51 30.41
N GLU A 111 33.47 13.22 31.71
CA GLU A 111 32.32 13.50 32.59
C GLU A 111 32.07 15.01 32.71
N ALA A 112 33.12 15.81 32.90
CA ALA A 112 33.02 17.27 32.98
C ALA A 112 32.54 17.89 31.66
N LEU A 113 33.07 17.43 30.52
CA LEU A 113 32.62 17.87 29.19
C LEU A 113 31.14 17.56 28.95
N PHE A 114 30.71 16.35 29.30
CA PHE A 114 29.32 15.92 29.15
C PHE A 114 28.38 16.74 30.06
N ASN A 115 28.75 16.92 31.33
CA ASN A 115 27.96 17.71 32.27
C ASN A 115 27.95 19.21 31.94
N ARG A 116 29.04 19.74 31.39
CA ARG A 116 29.10 21.09 30.81
C ARG A 116 28.10 21.23 29.67
N GLY A 117 28.06 20.26 28.75
CA GLY A 117 27.05 20.22 27.69
C GLY A 117 25.61 20.24 28.23
N ASN A 118 25.33 19.48 29.29
CA ASN A 118 24.02 19.47 29.96
C ASN A 118 23.67 20.82 30.58
N ALA A 119 24.60 21.47 31.29
CA ALA A 119 24.40 22.79 31.85
C ALA A 119 24.15 23.85 30.76
N LEU A 120 24.94 23.83 29.68
CA LEU A 120 24.76 24.73 28.54
C LEU A 120 23.43 24.50 27.82
N ARG A 121 22.97 23.25 27.70
CA ARG A 121 21.65 22.93 27.18
C ARG A 121 20.54 23.52 28.04
N MET A 122 20.66 23.44 29.37
CA MET A 122 19.71 24.05 30.31
C MET A 122 19.72 25.58 30.23
N LEU A 123 20.87 26.18 29.92
CA LEU A 123 21.05 27.61 29.65
C LEU A 123 20.69 28.02 28.21
N ILE A 124 20.24 27.08 27.37
CA ILE A 124 19.85 27.33 25.98
C ILE A 124 21.03 27.83 25.11
N ARG A 125 22.27 27.63 25.57
CA ARG A 125 23.53 27.89 24.83
C ARG A 125 23.85 26.71 23.92
N ARG A 126 22.97 26.49 22.92
CA ARG A 126 22.89 25.25 22.13
C ARG A 126 24.17 24.94 21.34
N GLU A 127 24.74 25.93 20.68
CA GLU A 127 25.97 25.78 19.90
C GLU A 127 27.14 25.34 20.79
N GLU A 128 27.33 26.00 21.92
CA GLU A 128 28.38 25.64 22.89
C GLU A 128 28.12 24.28 23.54
N ALA A 129 26.84 23.91 23.75
CA ALA A 129 26.48 22.58 24.23
C ALA A 129 26.88 21.50 23.20
N ILE A 130 26.64 21.73 21.91
CA ILE A 130 27.06 20.83 20.83
C ILE A 130 28.58 20.69 20.81
N GLU A 131 29.33 21.78 20.96
CA GLU A 131 30.80 21.73 21.04
C GLU A 131 31.29 20.91 22.24
N ALA A 132 30.70 21.14 23.42
CA ALA A 132 31.02 20.38 24.62
C ALA A 132 30.74 18.87 24.44
N TYR A 133 29.59 18.50 23.87
CA TYR A 133 29.26 17.10 23.58
C TYR A 133 30.16 16.49 22.50
N ARG A 134 30.54 17.24 21.46
CA ARG A 134 31.46 16.75 20.41
C ARG A 134 32.83 16.41 20.97
N ALA A 135 33.31 17.17 21.95
CA ALA A 135 34.57 16.89 22.65
C ALA A 135 34.53 15.58 23.45
N VAL A 136 33.34 15.07 23.82
CA VAL A 136 33.17 13.79 24.52
C VAL A 136 33.33 12.58 23.60
N LEU A 137 33.00 12.72 22.31
CA LEU A 137 32.94 11.63 21.34
C LEU A 137 34.21 10.76 21.26
N PRO A 138 35.44 11.32 21.22
CA PRO A 138 36.65 10.50 21.15
C PRO A 138 37.11 9.94 22.51
N LEU A 139 36.49 10.33 23.62
CA LEU A 139 37.03 10.09 24.97
C LEU A 139 36.41 8.87 25.67
N HIS A 140 35.13 8.62 25.46
CA HIS A 140 34.43 7.55 26.19
C HIS A 140 33.21 7.01 25.42
N ALA A 141 33.22 5.71 25.11
CA ALA A 141 32.22 5.08 24.25
C ALA A 141 30.77 5.20 24.76
N GLU A 142 30.53 5.03 26.07
CA GLU A 142 29.17 5.14 26.62
C GLU A 142 28.64 6.58 26.62
N TYR A 143 29.45 7.56 27.05
CA TYR A 143 29.06 8.97 26.95
C TYR A 143 28.88 9.41 25.50
N ALA A 144 29.64 8.86 24.54
CA ALA A 144 29.52 9.22 23.14
C ALA A 144 28.12 8.94 22.58
N LYS A 145 27.47 7.82 22.95
CA LYS A 145 26.11 7.51 22.51
C LYS A 145 25.11 8.57 22.98
N VAL A 146 25.16 8.93 24.26
CA VAL A 146 24.25 9.93 24.84
C VAL A 146 24.58 11.33 24.28
N ALA A 147 25.86 11.65 24.11
CA ALA A 147 26.32 12.89 23.50
C ALA A 147 25.80 13.04 22.05
N LEU A 148 25.84 11.98 21.23
CA LEU A 148 25.29 12.00 19.87
C LEU A 148 23.80 12.30 19.84
N LEU A 149 23.03 11.70 20.76
CA LEU A 149 21.61 11.99 20.90
C LEU A 149 21.37 13.46 21.27
N GLU A 150 22.12 13.98 22.24
CA GLU A 150 21.99 15.38 22.67
C GLU A 150 22.43 16.37 21.59
N ILE A 151 23.51 16.08 20.86
CA ILE A 151 23.94 16.86 19.68
C ILE A 151 22.81 16.90 18.66
N ALA A 152 22.24 15.74 18.30
CA ALA A 152 21.17 15.67 17.30
C ALA A 152 19.92 16.46 17.74
N ARG A 153 19.54 16.39 19.02
CA ARG A 153 18.44 17.17 19.60
C ARG A 153 18.71 18.67 19.53
N GLN A 154 19.92 19.10 19.89
CA GLN A 154 20.28 20.52 19.80
C GLN A 154 20.30 20.98 18.34
N GLN A 155 20.90 20.23 17.42
CA GLN A 155 20.87 20.54 15.98
C GLN A 155 19.45 20.67 15.45
N ARG A 156 18.55 19.75 15.82
CA ARG A 156 17.14 19.83 15.45
C ARG A 156 16.47 21.09 16.01
N ALA A 157 16.73 21.46 17.26
CA ALA A 157 16.26 22.72 17.85
C ALA A 157 16.86 23.97 17.18
N LEU A 158 18.03 23.84 16.55
CA LEU A 158 18.65 24.87 15.70
C LEU A 158 18.10 24.88 14.26
N HIS A 159 17.19 23.97 13.91
CA HIS A 159 16.72 23.70 12.54
C HIS A 159 17.81 23.18 11.58
N ASP A 160 18.91 22.66 12.12
CA ASP A 160 19.94 21.91 11.40
C ASP A 160 19.51 20.42 11.30
N TYR A 161 18.46 20.15 10.53
CA TYR A 161 17.94 18.79 10.37
C TYR A 161 18.92 17.86 9.66
N ALA A 162 19.76 18.40 8.76
CA ALA A 162 20.77 17.65 8.04
C ALA A 162 21.92 17.22 8.95
N GLY A 163 22.42 18.12 9.79
CA GLY A 163 23.38 17.79 10.83
C GLY A 163 22.79 16.82 11.86
N ALA A 164 21.54 17.03 12.29
CA ALA A 164 20.85 16.10 13.19
C ALA A 164 20.76 14.69 12.59
N ARG A 165 20.48 14.57 11.29
CA ARG A 165 20.47 13.29 10.56
C ARG A 165 21.81 12.57 10.65
N ILE A 166 22.92 13.30 10.46
CA ILE A 166 24.28 12.73 10.56
C ILE A 166 24.53 12.22 11.99
N SER A 167 24.18 13.00 13.01
CA SER A 167 24.35 12.61 14.41
C SER A 167 23.49 11.39 14.78
N TYR A 168 22.24 11.31 14.29
CA TYR A 168 21.40 10.12 14.47
C TYR A 168 21.93 8.90 13.73
N LEU A 169 22.53 9.06 12.55
CA LEU A 169 23.20 7.98 11.82
C LEU A 169 24.42 7.45 12.59
N GLN A 170 25.21 8.34 13.18
CA GLN A 170 26.33 7.95 14.05
C GLN A 170 25.84 7.21 15.28
N LEU A 171 24.75 7.68 15.92
CA LEU A 171 24.12 7.00 17.06
C LEU A 171 23.62 5.61 16.66
N TYR A 172 22.98 5.49 15.50
CA TYR A 172 22.51 4.21 14.95
C TYR A 172 23.67 3.21 14.81
N HIS A 173 24.80 3.62 14.24
CA HIS A 173 25.96 2.74 14.09
C HIS A 173 26.66 2.43 15.42
N ALA A 174 26.75 3.39 16.34
CA ALA A 174 27.38 3.20 17.65
C ALA A 174 26.53 2.33 18.61
N GLY A 175 25.20 2.40 18.48
CA GLY A 175 24.25 1.69 19.34
C GLY A 175 23.69 0.38 18.76
N GLY A 176 24.11 -0.02 17.55
CA GLY A 176 23.58 -1.23 16.88
C GLY A 176 22.12 -1.10 16.39
N GLY A 177 21.66 0.14 16.17
CA GLY A 177 20.31 0.43 15.68
C GLY A 177 19.20 0.05 16.66
N THR A 178 19.25 0.54 17.90
CA THR A 178 18.16 0.36 18.87
C THR A 178 16.85 0.97 18.35
N LEU A 179 15.71 0.47 18.84
CA LEU A 179 14.37 1.02 18.54
C LEU A 179 14.33 2.55 18.71
N GLU A 180 14.90 3.03 19.81
CA GLU A 180 14.97 4.45 20.14
C GLU A 180 15.79 5.26 19.10
N SER A 181 16.97 4.77 18.72
CA SER A 181 17.84 5.47 17.74
C SER A 181 17.17 5.59 16.36
N ILE A 182 16.46 4.55 15.93
CA ILE A 182 15.72 4.53 14.67
C ILE A 182 14.51 5.48 14.77
N GLY A 183 13.78 5.45 15.88
CA GLY A 183 12.64 6.32 16.13
C GLY A 183 13.01 7.81 16.09
N TYR A 184 14.12 8.21 16.71
CA TYR A 184 14.56 9.60 16.64
C TYR A 184 14.98 10.03 15.24
N ARG A 185 15.63 9.14 14.49
CA ARG A 185 15.98 9.40 13.10
C ARG A 185 14.72 9.55 12.24
N LEU A 186 13.76 8.64 12.37
CA LEU A 186 12.47 8.69 11.69
C LEU A 186 11.75 10.03 11.94
N ALA A 187 11.70 10.46 13.21
CA ALA A 187 11.12 11.76 13.57
C ALA A 187 11.82 12.96 12.93
N ASN A 188 13.14 12.88 12.70
CA ASN A 188 13.91 13.94 12.04
C ASN A 188 13.70 13.98 10.52
N GLU A 189 13.56 12.81 9.87
CA GLU A 189 13.41 12.72 8.40
C GLU A 189 12.14 13.43 7.90
N HIS A 190 11.09 13.51 8.73
CA HIS A 190 9.86 14.29 8.44
C HIS A 190 10.08 15.80 8.28
N HIS A 191 11.22 16.34 8.72
CA HIS A 191 11.54 17.77 8.62
C HIS A 191 12.57 18.10 7.52
N LEU A 192 13.14 17.09 6.86
CA LEU A 192 14.19 17.29 5.86
C LEU A 192 13.65 17.78 4.52
N TRP A 193 14.41 18.66 3.88
CA TRP A 193 14.14 19.14 2.53
C TRP A 193 15.27 18.75 1.56
N PRO A 194 14.96 18.20 0.37
CA PRO A 194 13.63 17.79 -0.08
C PRO A 194 13.09 16.58 0.72
N PRO A 195 11.75 16.42 0.82
CA PRO A 195 11.17 15.29 1.54
C PRO A 195 11.48 13.95 0.85
N ASP A 196 11.76 12.92 1.65
CA ASP A 196 12.06 11.56 1.20
C ASP A 196 11.12 10.54 1.88
N PRO A 197 9.89 10.37 1.36
CA PRO A 197 8.93 9.40 1.92
C PRO A 197 9.42 7.94 1.82
N ALA A 198 10.35 7.62 0.90
CA ALA A 198 10.92 6.28 0.82
C ALA A 198 11.89 6.01 1.98
N ALA A 199 12.71 7.00 2.37
CA ALA A 199 13.54 6.88 3.57
C ALA A 199 12.70 6.76 4.85
N ILE A 200 11.63 7.54 4.97
CA ILE A 200 10.66 7.44 6.08
C ILE A 200 10.04 6.05 6.12
N ALA A 201 9.55 5.53 4.99
CA ALA A 201 8.94 4.21 4.90
C ALA A 201 9.91 3.07 5.27
N ARG A 202 11.16 3.15 4.81
CA ARG A 202 12.22 2.17 5.13
C ARG A 202 12.56 2.15 6.62
N LEU A 203 12.70 3.33 7.25
CA LEU A 203 12.98 3.42 8.69
C LEU A 203 11.82 2.91 9.52
N ALA A 204 10.58 3.26 9.14
CA ALA A 204 9.39 2.74 9.79
C ALA A 204 9.25 1.23 9.61
N GLY A 205 9.57 0.67 8.43
CA GLY A 205 9.60 -0.77 8.17
C GLY A 205 10.65 -1.51 9.03
N GLU A 206 11.86 -0.95 9.17
CA GLU A 206 12.88 -1.50 10.07
C GLU A 206 12.40 -1.47 11.53
N LEU A 207 11.79 -0.36 11.95
CA LEU A 207 11.29 -0.19 13.31
C LEU A 207 10.14 -1.15 13.61
N GLY A 208 9.19 -1.29 12.69
CA GLY A 208 8.06 -2.22 12.79
C GLY A 208 8.51 -3.68 12.82
N ALA A 209 9.48 -4.07 11.99
CA ALA A 209 10.06 -5.42 12.02
C ALA A 209 10.71 -5.73 13.38
N ARG A 210 11.40 -4.77 13.99
CA ARG A 210 12.00 -4.94 15.32
C ARG A 210 10.95 -5.01 16.43
N TYR A 211 9.89 -4.20 16.36
CA TYR A 211 8.75 -4.33 17.28
C TYR A 211 8.07 -5.69 17.16
N ALA A 212 7.88 -6.21 15.95
CA ALA A 212 7.34 -7.55 15.71
C ALA A 212 8.26 -8.66 16.27
N ALA A 213 9.57 -8.52 16.11
CA ALA A 213 10.54 -9.50 16.65
C ALA A 213 10.60 -9.52 18.18
N GLN A 214 10.26 -8.41 18.84
CA GLN A 214 10.24 -8.25 20.29
C GLN A 214 8.82 -8.35 20.87
N ALA A 215 7.84 -8.79 20.08
CA ALA A 215 6.44 -8.82 20.47
C ALA A 215 6.21 -9.74 21.69
N PRO A 216 5.42 -9.31 22.69
CA PRO A 216 5.02 -10.17 23.79
C PRO A 216 4.28 -11.42 23.30
N ALA A 217 4.57 -12.57 23.91
CA ALA A 217 3.87 -13.82 23.61
C ALA A 217 2.46 -13.81 24.20
N VAL A 218 1.44 -13.58 23.35
CA VAL A 218 0.01 -13.62 23.73
C VAL A 218 -0.72 -14.57 22.78
N ALA A 219 -1.72 -15.30 23.29
CA ALA A 219 -2.56 -16.16 22.46
C ALA A 219 -3.31 -15.33 21.39
N LEU A 220 -3.37 -15.87 20.17
CA LEU A 220 -4.04 -15.22 19.05
C LEU A 220 -5.56 -15.08 19.29
N PRO A 221 -6.21 -14.07 18.66
CA PRO A 221 -7.65 -13.91 18.77
C PRO A 221 -8.38 -15.08 18.13
N PRO A 222 -9.57 -15.44 18.62
CA PRO A 222 -10.51 -16.14 17.74
C PRO A 222 -10.82 -15.27 16.52
N PRO A 223 -11.10 -15.86 15.34
CA PRO A 223 -11.58 -15.13 14.18
C PRO A 223 -12.84 -14.33 14.49
N LEU A 224 -13.07 -13.24 13.76
CA LEU A 224 -14.28 -12.46 13.93
C LEU A 224 -15.52 -13.30 13.54
N GLU A 225 -16.44 -13.51 14.48
CA GLU A 225 -17.68 -14.26 14.20
C GLU A 225 -18.64 -13.46 13.31
N ARG A 226 -19.28 -14.14 12.34
CA ARG A 226 -20.36 -13.56 11.52
C ARG A 226 -21.68 -13.59 12.28
N ALA A 227 -21.82 -12.74 13.29
CA ALA A 227 -23.10 -12.52 13.97
C ALA A 227 -23.72 -11.20 13.48
N PRO A 228 -24.71 -11.22 12.56
CA PRO A 228 -25.29 -10.01 11.97
C PRO A 228 -25.95 -9.05 12.98
N GLU A 229 -26.23 -9.50 14.21
CA GLU A 229 -26.89 -8.71 15.26
C GLU A 229 -25.95 -8.22 16.37
N ARG A 230 -24.67 -8.64 16.40
CA ARG A 230 -23.74 -8.22 17.47
C ARG A 230 -23.10 -6.87 17.15
N ARG A 231 -23.12 -5.94 18.12
CA ARG A 231 -22.37 -4.67 18.04
C ARG A 231 -20.86 -4.96 18.04
N LEU A 232 -20.11 -4.28 17.17
CA LEU A 232 -18.65 -4.37 17.13
C LEU A 232 -18.04 -3.74 18.39
N ARG A 233 -17.07 -4.41 19.00
CA ARG A 233 -16.24 -3.84 20.08
C ARG A 233 -15.00 -3.19 19.49
N ILE A 234 -14.94 -1.87 19.51
CA ILE A 234 -13.85 -1.09 18.92
C ILE A 234 -12.97 -0.51 20.03
N GLY A 235 -11.70 -0.91 20.06
CA GLY A 235 -10.70 -0.43 21.00
C GLY A 235 -9.84 0.69 20.40
N LEU A 236 -9.68 1.79 21.12
CA LEU A 236 -8.85 2.94 20.75
C LEU A 236 -7.67 3.04 21.70
N VAL A 237 -6.44 3.02 21.18
CA VAL A 237 -5.22 3.15 22.00
C VAL A 237 -4.54 4.48 21.67
N SER A 238 -4.38 5.34 22.67
CA SER A 238 -3.82 6.68 22.46
C SER A 238 -3.29 7.31 23.73
N ALA A 239 -2.26 8.15 23.62
CA ALA A 239 -1.77 9.03 24.69
C ALA A 239 -2.34 10.46 24.64
N ASP A 240 -3.24 10.72 23.68
CA ASP A 240 -3.51 12.06 23.16
C ASP A 240 -5.00 12.45 23.22
N LEU A 241 -5.77 11.84 24.12
CA LEU A 241 -7.22 12.05 24.31
C LEU A 241 -7.53 13.15 25.33
N TRP A 242 -6.96 14.33 25.10
CA TRP A 242 -7.13 15.58 25.85
C TRP A 242 -7.22 16.72 24.82
N SER A 243 -7.05 17.99 25.22
CA SER A 243 -7.03 19.17 24.33
C SER A 243 -5.81 19.16 23.41
N HIS A 244 -5.85 18.24 22.46
CA HIS A 244 -4.80 17.84 21.56
C HIS A 244 -5.44 17.48 20.19
N PRO A 245 -4.72 17.69 19.07
CA PRO A 245 -5.18 17.31 17.73
C PRO A 245 -5.98 16.01 17.63
N VAL A 246 -5.45 14.90 18.15
CA VAL A 246 -6.13 13.60 18.12
C VAL A 246 -7.53 13.66 18.74
N GLY A 247 -7.69 14.29 19.90
CA GLY A 247 -8.99 14.48 20.54
C GLY A 247 -9.96 15.29 19.68
N PHE A 248 -9.50 16.39 19.07
CA PHE A 248 -10.33 17.25 18.22
C PHE A 248 -10.80 16.56 16.94
N PHE A 249 -9.98 15.69 16.36
CA PHE A 249 -10.32 14.95 15.14
C PHE A 249 -11.06 13.62 15.41
N LEU A 250 -10.97 13.09 16.62
CA LEU A 250 -11.70 11.89 17.04
C LEU A 250 -13.14 12.19 17.46
N ALA A 251 -13.38 13.32 18.12
CA ALA A 251 -14.69 13.65 18.68
C ALA A 251 -15.86 13.58 17.66
N PRO A 252 -15.75 14.04 16.40
CA PRO A 252 -16.88 13.99 15.46
C PRO A 252 -17.32 12.57 15.14
N LEU A 253 -16.37 11.62 15.11
CA LEU A 253 -16.69 10.20 14.93
C LEU A 253 -17.53 9.70 16.11
N LEU A 254 -17.04 9.86 17.34
CA LEU A 254 -17.70 9.33 18.54
C LEU A 254 -19.05 10.00 18.84
N GLU A 255 -19.25 11.24 18.39
CA GLU A 255 -20.49 11.97 18.58
C GLU A 255 -21.58 11.66 17.53
N SER A 256 -21.18 11.11 16.39
CA SER A 256 -22.07 10.77 15.29
C SER A 256 -23.14 9.74 15.67
N ALA A 257 -24.28 9.77 14.97
CA ALA A 257 -25.32 8.74 15.14
C ALA A 257 -24.82 7.33 14.79
N ALA A 258 -23.92 7.20 13.81
CA ALA A 258 -23.37 5.92 13.37
C ALA A 258 -22.52 5.24 14.45
N ALA A 259 -21.78 5.99 15.27
CA ALA A 259 -20.95 5.43 16.33
C ALA A 259 -21.75 4.67 17.40
N ARG A 260 -23.04 4.96 17.58
CA ARG A 260 -23.93 4.23 18.50
C ARG A 260 -24.15 2.76 18.11
N ARG A 261 -23.72 2.34 16.92
CA ARG A 261 -23.81 0.96 16.42
C ARG A 261 -22.67 0.06 16.93
N ALA A 262 -21.66 0.63 17.59
CA ALA A 262 -20.51 -0.08 18.16
C ALA A 262 -20.33 0.22 19.65
N ASP A 263 -19.69 -0.68 20.37
CA ASP A 263 -19.23 -0.46 21.75
C ASP A 263 -17.77 0.00 21.72
N TRP A 264 -17.49 1.15 22.34
CA TRP A 264 -16.19 1.81 22.23
C TRP A 264 -15.40 1.65 23.52
N PHE A 265 -14.17 1.17 23.40
CA PHE A 265 -13.21 0.98 24.49
C PHE A 265 -12.03 1.92 24.28
N VAL A 266 -11.61 2.62 25.31
CA VAL A 266 -10.45 3.50 25.28
C VAL A 266 -9.37 2.98 26.24
N TYR A 267 -8.16 2.84 25.71
CA TYR A 267 -6.94 2.57 26.49
C TYR A 267 -6.04 3.80 26.41
N HIS A 268 -6.14 4.65 27.43
CA HIS A 268 -5.47 5.93 27.47
C HIS A 268 -4.07 5.83 28.09
N ASN A 269 -3.04 6.05 27.28
CA ASN A 269 -1.65 5.76 27.62
C ASN A 269 -0.86 6.98 28.17
N ARG A 270 -1.55 7.87 28.85
CA ARG A 270 -0.92 8.98 29.56
C ARG A 270 -1.75 9.28 30.78
N ALA A 271 -1.14 9.71 31.87
CA ALA A 271 -1.91 10.27 32.98
C ALA A 271 -2.27 11.72 32.62
N PRO A 272 -3.53 12.06 32.28
CA PRO A 272 -3.90 13.44 32.13
C PRO A 272 -4.32 13.99 33.51
N GLN A 273 -4.18 15.30 33.70
CA GLN A 273 -5.23 16.01 34.42
C GLN A 273 -6.41 16.09 33.45
N PRO A 274 -7.57 15.48 33.73
CA PRO A 274 -8.70 15.48 32.80
C PRO A 274 -9.08 16.91 32.42
N ASP A 275 -9.30 17.16 31.13
CA ASP A 275 -9.79 18.44 30.63
C ASP A 275 -11.15 18.28 29.94
N ALA A 276 -11.69 19.39 29.45
CA ALA A 276 -13.00 19.40 28.79
C ALA A 276 -13.09 18.45 27.59
N THR A 277 -11.99 18.24 26.85
CA THR A 277 -11.94 17.32 25.70
C THR A 277 -11.93 15.88 26.19
N THR A 278 -11.14 15.56 27.23
CA THR A 278 -11.14 14.22 27.84
C THR A 278 -12.53 13.85 28.35
N GLU A 279 -13.20 14.72 29.11
CA GLU A 279 -14.55 14.43 29.63
C GLU A 279 -15.59 14.30 28.50
N ARG A 280 -15.48 15.14 27.46
CA ARG A 280 -16.34 15.06 26.27
C ARG A 280 -16.23 13.71 25.56
N LEU A 281 -15.00 13.21 25.36
CA LEU A 281 -14.77 11.90 24.74
C LEU A 281 -15.20 10.76 25.67
N ARG A 282 -14.87 10.84 26.95
CA ARG A 282 -15.23 9.83 27.96
C ARG A 282 -16.73 9.62 28.05
N ALA A 283 -17.53 10.68 27.90
CA ALA A 283 -18.99 10.59 27.91
C ALA A 283 -19.61 9.88 26.68
N ARG A 284 -18.81 9.56 25.65
CA ARG A 284 -19.26 8.93 24.40
C ARG A 284 -18.80 7.48 24.23
N VAL A 285 -17.97 6.97 25.12
CA VAL A 285 -17.43 5.61 25.03
C VAL A 285 -18.04 4.67 26.07
N THR A 286 -18.00 3.37 25.78
CA THR A 286 -18.55 2.33 26.66
C THR A 286 -17.60 2.05 27.84
N HIS A 287 -16.28 2.09 27.60
CA HIS A 287 -15.27 1.84 28.61
C HIS A 287 -14.06 2.77 28.43
N TRP A 288 -13.49 3.24 29.54
CA TRP A 288 -12.28 4.05 29.58
C TRP A 288 -11.32 3.47 30.62
N GLN A 289 -10.12 3.12 30.19
CA GLN A 289 -9.06 2.58 31.03
C GLN A 289 -7.78 3.37 30.85
N ASP A 290 -7.24 3.92 31.93
CA ASP A 290 -5.89 4.51 31.93
C ASP A 290 -4.85 3.40 32.05
N VAL A 291 -3.86 3.39 31.14
CA VAL A 291 -2.88 2.29 30.97
C VAL A 291 -1.43 2.77 30.98
N ALA A 292 -1.18 4.03 31.36
CA ALA A 292 0.16 4.64 31.37
C ALA A 292 1.20 3.79 32.12
N ASP A 293 0.83 3.28 33.30
CA ASP A 293 1.74 2.49 34.16
C ASP A 293 1.78 1.00 33.80
N TRP A 294 1.08 0.58 32.73
CA TRP A 294 0.99 -0.83 32.38
C TRP A 294 2.12 -1.22 31.41
N PRO A 295 2.74 -2.40 31.59
CA PRO A 295 3.60 -2.98 30.55
C PRO A 295 2.77 -3.44 29.35
N ASP A 296 3.37 -3.46 28.15
CA ASP A 296 2.67 -3.79 26.90
C ASP A 296 2.03 -5.18 26.91
N GLU A 297 2.66 -6.16 27.57
CA GLU A 297 2.11 -7.51 27.73
C GLU A 297 0.79 -7.50 28.52
N ARG A 298 0.70 -6.68 29.58
CA ARG A 298 -0.53 -6.54 30.36
C ARG A 298 -1.62 -5.87 29.53
N LEU A 299 -1.26 -4.81 28.77
CA LEU A 299 -2.19 -4.13 27.88
C LEU A 299 -2.75 -5.09 26.81
N ALA A 300 -1.88 -5.85 26.14
CA ALA A 300 -2.30 -6.83 25.14
C ALA A 300 -3.22 -7.92 25.73
N ARG A 301 -2.93 -8.41 26.94
CA ARG A 301 -3.81 -9.35 27.65
C ARG A 301 -5.17 -8.74 28.00
N GLN A 302 -5.21 -7.48 28.44
CA GLN A 302 -6.47 -6.80 28.75
C GLN A 302 -7.32 -6.64 27.48
N ILE A 303 -6.74 -6.14 26.38
CA ILE A 303 -7.45 -5.98 25.09
C ILE A 303 -8.06 -7.31 24.63
N ARG A 304 -7.32 -8.42 24.81
CA ARG A 304 -7.81 -9.77 24.54
C ARG A 304 -8.99 -10.14 25.43
N GLN A 305 -8.90 -9.89 26.73
CA GLN A 305 -9.95 -10.20 27.72
C GLN A 305 -11.23 -9.40 27.46
N ASP A 306 -11.10 -8.14 27.04
CA ASP A 306 -12.22 -7.27 26.69
C ASP A 306 -12.92 -7.73 25.39
N GLY A 307 -12.29 -8.65 24.64
CA GLY A 307 -12.84 -9.21 23.40
C GLY A 307 -12.96 -8.16 22.31
N ILE A 308 -11.97 -7.28 22.18
CA ILE A 308 -11.94 -6.24 21.15
C ILE A 308 -11.89 -6.88 19.76
N ASP A 309 -12.81 -6.43 18.90
CA ASP A 309 -12.95 -6.88 17.52
C ASP A 309 -12.02 -6.10 16.59
N VAL A 310 -12.02 -4.78 16.77
CA VAL A 310 -11.26 -3.83 15.96
C VAL A 310 -10.43 -2.99 16.90
N LEU A 311 -9.11 -3.13 16.85
CA LEU A 311 -8.19 -2.31 17.63
C LEU A 311 -7.57 -1.23 16.73
N VAL A 312 -7.64 0.03 17.16
CA VAL A 312 -7.16 1.17 16.40
C VAL A 312 -6.04 1.88 17.18
N ASP A 313 -4.86 1.91 16.57
CA ASP A 313 -3.73 2.73 16.99
C ASP A 313 -3.97 4.18 16.57
N LEU A 314 -4.03 5.10 17.54
CA LEU A 314 -4.18 6.53 17.27
C LEU A 314 -2.86 7.31 17.37
N SER A 315 -1.73 6.64 17.66
CA SER A 315 -0.45 7.30 17.98
C SER A 315 0.66 7.01 16.95
N GLY A 316 0.70 5.83 16.34
CA GLY A 316 1.78 5.41 15.44
C GLY A 316 3.16 5.54 16.11
N TYR A 317 4.05 6.36 15.55
CA TYR A 317 5.38 6.64 16.14
C TYR A 317 5.45 7.97 16.90
N SER A 318 4.32 8.55 17.30
CA SER A 318 4.30 9.70 18.21
C SER A 318 4.72 9.28 19.64
N ALA A 319 4.99 10.26 20.49
CA ALA A 319 5.41 10.00 21.88
C ALA A 319 4.35 9.16 22.63
N PHE A 320 4.82 8.26 23.49
CA PHE A 320 3.96 7.36 24.28
C PHE A 320 3.05 6.45 23.44
N HIS A 321 3.46 6.06 22.23
CA HIS A 321 2.77 5.04 21.46
C HIS A 321 2.89 3.64 22.10
N ARG A 322 2.03 2.70 21.67
CA ARG A 322 1.95 1.33 22.20
C ARG A 322 2.07 0.24 21.12
N LEU A 323 2.84 0.51 20.07
CA LEU A 323 2.97 -0.41 18.92
C LEU A 323 3.50 -1.81 19.29
N ALA A 324 4.27 -1.94 20.37
CA ALA A 324 4.67 -3.25 20.89
C ALA A 324 3.47 -4.10 21.38
N ALA A 325 2.42 -3.48 21.94
CA ALA A 325 1.19 -4.18 22.28
C ALA A 325 0.42 -4.61 21.02
N PHE A 326 0.39 -3.79 19.97
CA PHE A 326 -0.17 -4.16 18.67
C PHE A 326 0.62 -5.29 18.01
N ALA A 327 1.93 -5.36 18.23
CA ALA A 327 2.78 -6.42 17.70
C ALA A 327 2.42 -7.81 18.25
N ALA A 328 1.82 -7.87 19.45
CA ALA A 328 1.30 -9.12 20.04
C ALA A 328 -0.04 -9.58 19.44
N ARG A 329 -0.60 -8.82 18.49
CA ARG A 329 -1.88 -9.08 17.82
C ARG A 329 -3.07 -9.39 18.76
N PRO A 330 -3.35 -8.53 19.77
CA PRO A 330 -4.42 -8.78 20.74
C PRO A 330 -5.85 -8.64 20.19
N ALA A 331 -6.06 -8.17 18.95
CA ALA A 331 -7.38 -8.13 18.30
C ALA A 331 -7.32 -8.75 16.89
N PRO A 332 -8.43 -9.30 16.36
CA PRO A 332 -8.44 -9.94 15.04
C PRO A 332 -8.24 -8.94 13.91
N LEU A 333 -8.85 -7.74 13.99
CA LEU A 333 -8.60 -6.62 13.09
C LEU A 333 -7.83 -5.51 13.81
N GLN A 334 -6.67 -5.12 13.29
CA GLN A 334 -5.88 -4.02 13.84
C GLN A 334 -5.61 -2.95 12.80
N LEU A 335 -5.84 -1.69 13.14
CA LEU A 335 -5.72 -0.56 12.23
C LEU A 335 -4.82 0.52 12.83
N SER A 336 -4.20 1.32 11.97
CA SER A 336 -3.61 2.59 12.40
C SER A 336 -4.38 3.75 11.78
N TRP A 337 -4.80 4.66 12.65
CA TRP A 337 -5.46 5.90 12.27
C TRP A 337 -5.35 6.88 13.42
N LEU A 338 -4.55 7.92 13.22
CA LEU A 338 -4.97 9.32 13.21
C LEU A 338 -3.76 10.19 13.50
N GLY A 339 -3.14 9.98 14.66
CA GLY A 339 -2.06 10.82 15.18
C GLY A 339 -0.71 10.67 14.48
N TYR A 340 -0.54 9.64 13.65
CA TYR A 340 0.64 9.46 12.80
C TYR A 340 0.28 9.51 11.31
N HIS A 341 1.18 10.07 10.51
CA HIS A 341 0.94 10.39 9.09
C HIS A 341 1.88 9.60 8.17
N GLY A 342 1.91 8.28 8.35
CA GLY A 342 2.72 7.37 7.55
C GLY A 342 2.53 5.92 7.96
N THR A 343 3.30 5.04 7.32
CA THR A 343 3.36 3.60 7.62
C THR A 343 3.83 3.34 9.05
N THR A 344 3.19 2.40 9.75
CA THR A 344 3.74 1.87 11.00
C THR A 344 4.87 0.87 10.72
N GLY A 345 4.94 0.28 9.52
CA GLY A 345 5.92 -0.76 9.22
C GLY A 345 5.65 -2.09 9.94
N LEU A 346 4.60 -2.16 10.76
CA LEU A 346 4.31 -3.32 11.59
C LEU A 346 3.48 -4.33 10.77
N PRO A 347 3.96 -5.58 10.60
CA PRO A 347 3.30 -6.57 9.74
C PRO A 347 1.91 -7.01 10.24
N PHE A 348 1.55 -6.64 11.47
CA PHE A 348 0.30 -7.02 12.12
C PHE A 348 -0.74 -5.89 12.19
N ILE A 349 -0.49 -4.75 11.53
CA ILE A 349 -1.52 -3.75 11.26
C ILE A 349 -2.17 -4.10 9.91
N ASP A 350 -3.44 -4.45 9.94
CA ASP A 350 -4.23 -4.92 8.80
C ASP A 350 -4.70 -3.80 7.86
N GLY A 351 -4.49 -2.54 8.26
CA GLY A 351 -4.67 -1.39 7.38
C GLY A 351 -4.43 -0.02 8.04
N VAL A 352 -4.12 0.97 7.20
CA VAL A 352 -4.02 2.39 7.59
C VAL A 352 -5.20 3.15 7.01
N VAL A 353 -5.96 3.87 7.85
CA VAL A 353 -7.10 4.66 7.36
C VAL A 353 -6.61 5.94 6.69
N ALA A 354 -6.92 6.08 5.42
CA ALA A 354 -6.45 7.16 4.54
C ALA A 354 -7.59 7.71 3.66
N ASP A 355 -7.24 8.58 2.71
CA ASP A 355 -8.11 9.05 1.64
C ASP A 355 -7.29 9.36 0.39
N TRP A 356 -7.98 9.70 -0.70
CA TRP A 356 -7.37 9.97 -2.01
C TRP A 356 -6.58 11.27 -2.08
N HIS A 357 -6.76 12.19 -1.13
CA HIS A 357 -6.02 13.45 -1.10
C HIS A 357 -4.67 13.29 -0.38
N CYS A 358 -4.64 12.61 0.77
CA CYS A 358 -3.40 12.42 1.51
C CYS A 358 -2.52 11.31 0.94
N VAL A 359 -3.08 10.29 0.29
CA VAL A 359 -2.32 9.23 -0.38
C VAL A 359 -2.91 8.94 -1.77
N PRO A 360 -2.48 9.69 -2.80
CA PRO A 360 -2.93 9.48 -4.18
C PRO A 360 -2.36 8.16 -4.75
N ALA A 361 -2.87 7.79 -5.93
CA ALA A 361 -2.39 6.60 -6.64
C ALA A 361 -0.88 6.67 -6.91
N GLY A 362 -0.18 5.57 -6.66
CA GLY A 362 1.27 5.42 -6.76
C GLY A 362 2.03 5.67 -5.45
N GLU A 363 1.45 6.35 -4.47
CA GLU A 363 2.07 6.58 -3.16
C GLU A 363 1.76 5.47 -2.13
N GLU A 364 0.94 4.48 -2.48
CA GLU A 364 0.74 3.26 -1.68
C GLU A 364 2.05 2.50 -1.43
N ARG A 365 3.03 2.66 -2.33
CA ARG A 365 4.37 2.09 -2.21
C ARG A 365 5.13 2.52 -0.96
N PHE A 366 4.71 3.60 -0.30
CA PHE A 366 5.31 4.09 0.95
C PHE A 366 4.70 3.44 2.20
N PHE A 367 3.75 2.51 2.02
CA PHE A 367 3.07 1.81 3.10
C PHE A 367 3.34 0.32 3.05
N THR A 368 3.52 -0.28 4.24
CA THR A 368 3.61 -1.73 4.37
C THR A 368 2.23 -2.36 4.51
N GLU A 369 1.30 -1.60 5.07
CA GLU A 369 -0.07 -1.96 5.33
C GLU A 369 -0.96 -1.60 4.13
N PRO A 370 -2.05 -2.35 3.92
CA PRO A 370 -3.10 -1.92 3.00
C PRO A 370 -3.68 -0.56 3.40
N LEU A 371 -4.00 0.29 2.42
CA LEU A 371 -4.71 1.54 2.69
C LEU A 371 -6.22 1.33 2.67
N LEU A 372 -6.89 1.72 3.76
CA LEU A 372 -8.34 1.74 3.86
C LEU A 372 -8.83 3.16 3.59
N ARG A 373 -9.32 3.40 2.38
CA ARG A 373 -9.66 4.74 1.90
C ARG A 373 -11.09 5.13 2.23
N LEU A 374 -11.24 6.21 2.98
CA LEU A 374 -12.51 6.89 3.11
C LEU A 374 -12.85 7.64 1.82
N PRO A 375 -14.15 7.73 1.46
CA PRO A 375 -14.57 8.31 0.19
C PRO A 375 -14.27 9.82 0.07
N HIS A 376 -14.18 10.54 1.20
CA HIS A 376 -14.01 11.99 1.21
C HIS A 376 -12.72 12.44 1.89
N THR A 377 -12.55 12.15 3.18
CA THR A 377 -11.39 12.56 3.98
C THR A 377 -11.22 11.62 5.16
N ARG A 378 -9.97 11.40 5.61
CA ARG A 378 -9.63 10.68 6.84
C ARG A 378 -9.65 11.55 8.10
N LEU A 379 -9.85 12.86 7.94
CA LEU A 379 -9.86 13.86 9.01
C LEU A 379 -11.21 14.59 9.00
N CYS A 380 -11.82 14.71 10.18
CA CYS A 380 -12.98 15.55 10.43
C CYS A 380 -12.73 16.38 11.68
N PHE A 381 -12.77 17.71 11.57
CA PHE A 381 -12.41 18.60 12.65
C PHE A 381 -13.62 18.98 13.51
N THR A 382 -13.45 18.95 14.83
CA THR A 382 -14.43 19.52 15.77
C THR A 382 -14.16 21.01 15.95
N PRO A 383 -15.08 21.89 15.56
CA PRO A 383 -14.93 23.31 15.84
C PRO A 383 -14.90 23.62 17.35
N PRO A 384 -14.11 24.61 17.79
CA PRO A 384 -14.18 25.12 19.15
C PRO A 384 -15.55 25.74 19.42
N THR A 385 -16.17 25.38 20.55
CA THR A 385 -17.51 25.85 20.93
C THR A 385 -17.54 27.33 21.35
N ASP A 386 -16.41 27.83 21.84
CA ASP A 386 -16.18 29.19 22.33
C ASP A 386 -15.40 30.05 21.32
N ALA A 387 -15.36 29.66 20.04
CA ALA A 387 -14.69 30.41 19.00
C ALA A 387 -15.28 31.83 18.86
N PRO A 388 -14.46 32.90 18.86
CA PRO A 388 -14.97 34.26 18.73
C PRO A 388 -15.60 34.49 17.35
N ALA A 389 -16.42 35.53 17.19
CA ALA A 389 -17.02 35.87 15.89
C ALA A 389 -15.93 36.13 14.82
N VAL A 390 -16.21 35.79 13.56
CA VAL A 390 -15.29 36.06 12.46
C VAL A 390 -15.14 37.57 12.29
N ALA A 391 -13.93 38.09 12.51
CA ALA A 391 -13.63 39.51 12.37
C ALA A 391 -13.50 39.95 10.91
N THR A 392 -13.67 41.25 10.66
CA THR A 392 -13.38 41.86 9.34
C THR A 392 -11.89 41.77 9.00
N ALA A 393 -11.58 41.62 7.71
CA ALA A 393 -10.21 41.45 7.22
C ALA A 393 -9.30 42.63 7.63
N PRO A 394 -8.16 42.39 8.30
CA PRO A 394 -7.19 43.41 8.71
C PRO A 394 -6.78 44.38 7.60
N VAL A 395 -6.59 43.89 6.37
CA VAL A 395 -6.16 44.69 5.22
C VAL A 395 -7.07 45.90 4.96
N LEU A 396 -8.38 45.79 5.26
CA LEU A 396 -9.34 46.89 5.11
C LEU A 396 -9.08 48.06 6.08
N ARG A 397 -8.48 47.79 7.24
CA ARG A 397 -8.14 48.79 8.25
C ARG A 397 -6.69 49.25 8.16
N GLN A 398 -5.78 48.34 7.79
CA GLN A 398 -4.34 48.56 7.84
C GLN A 398 -3.74 48.97 6.49
N GLY A 399 -4.46 48.79 5.38
CA GLY A 399 -4.00 49.14 4.03
C GLY A 399 -2.93 48.22 3.45
N ALA A 400 -2.51 47.18 4.18
CA ALA A 400 -1.55 46.17 3.75
C ALA A 400 -1.98 44.78 4.24
N VAL A 401 -1.63 43.74 3.48
CA VAL A 401 -1.91 42.36 3.83
C VAL A 401 -1.09 41.92 5.05
N THR A 402 -1.72 41.17 5.95
CA THR A 402 -1.07 40.49 7.06
C THR A 402 -1.01 38.98 6.83
N PHE A 403 0.19 38.44 6.65
CA PHE A 403 0.43 37.01 6.61
C PHE A 403 0.59 36.43 8.02
N GLY A 404 0.03 35.25 8.26
CA GLY A 404 0.10 34.56 9.55
C GLY A 404 0.70 33.17 9.46
N CYS A 405 1.36 32.72 10.54
CA CYS A 405 1.67 31.30 10.76
C CYS A 405 1.68 30.97 12.25
N PHE A 406 0.78 30.06 12.65
CA PHE A 406 0.56 29.66 14.05
C PHE A 406 1.07 28.23 14.31
N GLN A 407 1.89 27.71 13.38
CA GLN A 407 2.52 26.41 13.49
C GLN A 407 3.67 26.44 14.49
N GLN A 408 4.00 25.29 15.10
CA GLN A 408 5.15 25.16 15.98
C GLN A 408 6.44 25.62 15.29
N GLY A 409 7.28 26.38 16.01
CA GLY A 409 8.52 26.93 15.48
C GLY A 409 9.43 25.90 14.82
N ILE A 410 9.45 24.65 15.32
CA ILE A 410 10.22 23.54 14.72
C ILE A 410 9.87 23.23 13.27
N LYS A 411 8.71 23.69 12.76
CA LYS A 411 8.31 23.55 11.35
C LYS A 411 8.75 24.73 10.47
N LEU A 412 9.21 25.84 11.08
CA LEU A 412 9.78 27.01 10.40
C LEU A 412 11.24 26.75 10.02
N GLY A 413 11.46 25.75 9.16
CA GLY A 413 12.79 25.39 8.66
C GLY A 413 13.42 26.47 7.75
N PRO A 414 14.71 26.33 7.40
CA PRO A 414 15.40 27.29 6.54
C PRO A 414 14.70 27.54 5.20
N GLN A 415 14.15 26.49 4.59
CA GLN A 415 13.51 26.56 3.27
C GLN A 415 12.18 27.31 3.30
N VAL A 416 11.41 27.17 4.39
CA VAL A 416 10.17 27.93 4.61
C VAL A 416 10.49 29.42 4.74
N LEU A 417 11.46 29.78 5.61
CA LEU A 417 11.85 31.18 5.79
C LEU A 417 12.41 31.80 4.51
N ALA A 418 13.17 31.02 3.71
CA ALA A 418 13.66 31.48 2.41
C ALA A 418 12.53 31.76 1.42
N ALA A 419 11.50 30.92 1.36
CA ALA A 419 10.33 31.16 0.51
C ALA A 419 9.55 32.40 0.99
N TRP A 420 9.34 32.55 2.29
CA TRP A 420 8.62 33.70 2.83
C TRP A 420 9.39 35.00 2.73
N ALA A 421 10.72 34.97 2.80
CA ALA A 421 11.57 36.12 2.51
C ALA A 421 11.36 36.64 1.08
N ARG A 422 11.20 35.75 0.09
CA ARG A 422 10.85 36.13 -1.28
C ARG A 422 9.49 36.82 -1.37
N ILE A 423 8.52 36.36 -0.57
CA ILE A 423 7.19 37.00 -0.46
C ILE A 423 7.33 38.40 0.18
N ALA A 424 8.07 38.51 1.28
CA ALA A 424 8.32 39.78 1.98
C ALA A 424 9.04 40.80 1.08
N ALA A 425 10.02 40.36 0.29
CA ALA A 425 10.71 41.21 -0.67
C ALA A 425 9.78 41.72 -1.78
N ALA A 426 8.85 40.88 -2.25
CA ALA A 426 7.86 41.26 -3.27
C ALA A 426 6.74 42.15 -2.71
N LEU A 427 6.50 42.14 -1.40
CA LEU A 427 5.49 42.92 -0.69
C LEU A 427 6.09 43.60 0.56
N PRO A 428 6.92 44.65 0.42
CA PRO A 428 7.68 45.22 1.55
C PRO A 428 6.80 45.75 2.70
N GLN A 429 5.58 46.18 2.38
CA GLN A 429 4.57 46.70 3.30
C GLN A 429 3.72 45.60 3.96
N ALA A 430 3.87 44.34 3.56
CA ALA A 430 3.16 43.23 4.20
C ALA A 430 3.59 43.06 5.66
N ARG A 431 2.62 42.78 6.53
CA ARG A 431 2.83 42.46 7.94
C ARG A 431 2.87 40.96 8.15
N TRP A 432 3.53 40.54 9.23
CA TRP A 432 3.77 39.14 9.55
C TRP A 432 3.46 38.87 11.01
N VAL A 433 2.57 37.91 11.26
CA VAL A 433 2.19 37.46 12.61
C VAL A 433 2.58 36.00 12.77
N LEU A 434 3.61 35.74 13.57
CA LEU A 434 4.07 34.39 13.87
C LEU A 434 3.69 34.03 15.31
N VAL A 435 2.94 32.95 15.48
CA VAL A 435 2.65 32.38 16.80
C VAL A 435 3.44 31.09 16.91
N SER A 436 4.51 31.12 17.69
CA SER A 436 5.28 29.92 18.01
C SER A 436 5.20 29.72 19.51
N GLY A 437 4.53 28.64 19.92
CA GLY A 437 4.50 28.26 21.33
C GLY A 437 5.92 28.09 21.84
N ASP A 438 6.22 28.71 22.99
CA ASP A 438 7.49 28.51 23.66
C ASP A 438 7.66 26.99 23.89
N THR A 439 8.84 26.47 23.55
CA THR A 439 9.31 25.23 24.19
C THR A 439 9.52 25.55 25.69
N GLU A 440 10.05 24.65 26.51
CA GLU A 440 10.27 24.87 27.96
C GLU A 440 11.20 26.08 28.31
N SER A 441 11.48 27.00 27.37
CA SER A 441 12.71 27.76 27.20
C SER A 441 12.56 29.30 27.10
N GLY A 442 11.45 29.89 27.55
CA GLY A 442 11.35 31.35 27.74
C GLY A 442 11.64 32.25 26.51
N ASP A 443 12.08 33.49 26.76
CA ASP A 443 12.24 34.57 25.76
C ASP A 443 13.26 34.27 24.63
N SER A 444 14.19 33.33 24.84
CA SER A 444 15.32 33.11 23.92
C SER A 444 14.97 32.45 22.58
N ASP A 445 13.93 31.60 22.54
CA ASP A 445 13.50 30.96 21.29
C ASP A 445 12.82 31.97 20.36
N ARG A 446 12.05 32.91 20.92
CA ARG A 446 11.44 34.00 20.14
C ARG A 446 12.50 34.95 19.61
N ASP A 447 13.50 35.29 20.40
CA ASP A 447 14.61 36.13 19.94
C ASP A 447 15.46 35.43 18.87
N ARG A 448 15.65 34.11 18.98
CA ARG A 448 16.25 33.31 17.91
C ARG A 448 15.42 33.35 16.63
N LEU A 449 14.10 33.18 16.72
CA LEU A 449 13.24 33.28 15.53
C LEU A 449 13.28 34.68 14.93
N ARG A 450 13.26 35.75 15.74
CA ARG A 450 13.45 37.13 15.28
C ARG A 450 14.77 37.31 14.53
N ARG A 451 15.88 36.80 15.07
CA ARG A 451 17.19 36.84 14.40
C ARG A 451 17.16 36.11 13.06
N ARG A 452 16.62 34.90 13.00
CA ARG A 452 16.49 34.13 11.75
C ARG A 452 15.62 34.84 10.71
N CYS A 453 14.53 35.46 11.13
CA CYS A 453 13.71 36.28 10.24
C CYS A 453 14.47 37.52 9.74
N ALA A 454 15.20 38.20 10.62
CA ALA A 454 16.04 39.34 10.22
C ALA A 454 17.14 38.93 9.23
N GLU A 455 17.84 37.82 9.49
CA GLU A 455 18.84 37.22 8.60
C GLU A 455 18.24 36.80 7.25
N ALA A 456 16.99 36.33 7.24
CA ALA A 456 16.26 36.03 6.01
C ALA A 456 15.74 37.30 5.28
N GLY A 457 15.85 38.49 5.87
CA GLY A 457 15.49 39.77 5.23
C GLY A 457 14.12 40.33 5.60
N PHE A 458 13.49 39.85 6.68
CA PHE A 458 12.23 40.43 7.16
C PHE A 458 12.47 41.77 7.85
N ALA A 459 11.66 42.78 7.53
CA ALA A 459 11.70 44.07 8.21
C ALA A 459 11.17 43.93 9.66
N PRO A 460 11.97 44.25 10.70
CA PRO A 460 11.54 44.07 12.10
C PRO A 460 10.27 44.88 12.45
N ALA A 461 10.06 46.02 11.80
CA ALA A 461 8.88 46.87 12.02
C ALA A 461 7.56 46.22 11.56
N HIS A 462 7.62 45.20 10.70
CA HIS A 462 6.44 44.51 10.15
C HIS A 462 6.29 43.07 10.68
N LEU A 463 7.11 42.66 11.66
CA LEU A 463 7.13 41.31 12.20
C LEU A 463 6.69 41.28 13.67
N GLU A 464 5.60 40.59 13.94
CA GLU A 464 5.09 40.30 15.28
C GLU A 464 5.27 38.82 15.60
N ILE A 465 5.89 38.53 16.76
CA ILE A 465 6.07 37.16 17.25
C ILE A 465 5.44 37.02 18.61
N HIS A 466 4.54 36.05 18.76
CA HIS A 466 3.83 35.75 20.00
C HIS A 466 4.20 34.36 20.54
N GLY A 467 4.29 34.27 21.87
CA GLY A 467 4.50 33.01 22.60
C GLY A 467 3.19 32.26 22.88
N ARG A 468 3.22 31.31 23.83
CA ARG A 468 2.01 30.59 24.26
C ARG A 468 0.96 31.54 24.83
N ARG A 469 -0.31 31.26 24.54
CA ARG A 469 -1.47 32.03 25.03
C ARG A 469 -2.58 31.09 25.49
N PRO A 470 -3.48 31.52 26.40
CA PRO A 470 -4.73 30.83 26.65
C PRO A 470 -5.51 30.61 25.34
N MET A 471 -6.27 29.52 25.24
CA MET A 471 -6.94 29.11 23.99
C MET A 471 -7.83 30.22 23.40
N ALA A 472 -8.61 30.91 24.22
CA ALA A 472 -9.48 32.01 23.75
C ALA A 472 -8.69 33.18 23.13
N GLU A 473 -7.57 33.57 23.74
CA GLU A 473 -6.68 34.62 23.21
C GLU A 473 -5.95 34.15 21.94
N TYR A 474 -5.57 32.88 21.90
CA TYR A 474 -4.96 32.24 20.73
C TYR A 474 -5.92 32.25 19.52
N LEU A 475 -7.16 31.81 19.70
CA LEU A 475 -8.16 31.85 18.63
C LEU A 475 -8.51 33.29 18.20
N ALA A 476 -8.58 34.23 19.14
CA ALA A 476 -8.82 35.64 18.83
C ALA A 476 -7.69 36.27 17.99
N ALA A 477 -6.45 35.78 18.10
CA ALA A 477 -5.32 36.31 17.34
C ALA A 477 -5.46 36.13 15.81
N TYR A 478 -6.24 35.14 15.34
CA TYR A 478 -6.54 34.98 13.91
C TYR A 478 -7.30 36.17 13.31
N ALA A 479 -7.96 37.00 14.13
CA ALA A 479 -8.60 38.24 13.70
C ALA A 479 -7.59 39.26 13.14
N GLY A 480 -6.30 39.12 13.46
CA GLY A 480 -5.21 39.96 12.97
C GLY A 480 -4.55 39.46 11.67
N VAL A 481 -5.02 38.36 11.08
CA VAL A 481 -4.38 37.73 9.90
C VAL A 481 -5.33 37.73 8.71
N ASP A 482 -4.86 38.15 7.52
CA ASP A 482 -5.61 38.09 6.27
C ASP A 482 -5.45 36.72 5.58
N LEU A 483 -4.22 36.20 5.52
CA LEU A 483 -3.88 34.93 4.86
C LEU A 483 -2.89 34.14 5.72
N MET A 484 -3.24 32.89 6.01
CA MET A 484 -2.33 31.96 6.67
C MET A 484 -1.39 31.32 5.65
N LEU A 485 -0.10 31.26 5.97
CA LEU A 485 0.92 30.58 5.18
C LEU A 485 1.31 29.28 5.89
N ASP A 486 1.04 28.16 5.25
CA ASP A 486 1.38 26.85 5.78
C ASP A 486 2.88 26.55 5.68
N THR A 487 3.38 25.67 6.55
CA THR A 487 4.78 25.23 6.53
C THR A 487 4.97 24.02 5.63
N PHE A 488 6.19 23.76 5.17
CA PHE A 488 6.56 22.58 4.39
C PHE A 488 8.01 22.17 4.69
N PRO A 489 8.39 20.88 4.58
CA PRO A 489 7.59 19.73 4.14
C PRO A 489 6.60 19.22 5.20
N TYR A 490 6.61 19.80 6.40
CA TYR A 490 5.69 19.46 7.49
C TYR A 490 4.59 20.53 7.61
N PRO A 491 3.41 20.35 7.01
CA PRO A 491 2.30 21.30 7.09
C PRO A 491 1.56 21.29 8.43
N GLY A 492 0.61 22.21 8.55
CA GLY A 492 -0.35 22.30 9.62
C GLY A 492 -1.45 21.26 9.56
N GLY A 493 -1.94 20.87 10.74
CA GLY A 493 -3.13 20.06 10.90
C GLY A 493 -4.22 20.89 11.56
N THR A 494 -4.33 20.78 12.89
CA THR A 494 -5.30 21.52 13.72
C THR A 494 -5.26 23.02 13.50
N THR A 495 -4.07 23.61 13.47
CA THR A 495 -3.80 25.04 13.21
C THR A 495 -4.33 25.54 11.87
N THR A 496 -4.33 24.68 10.84
CA THR A 496 -4.92 24.99 9.52
C THR A 496 -6.45 24.90 9.60
N ALA A 497 -6.98 23.89 10.29
CA ALA A 497 -8.43 23.77 10.53
C ALA A 497 -8.98 24.94 11.35
N GLU A 498 -8.25 25.36 12.39
CA GLU A 498 -8.55 26.54 13.22
C GLU A 498 -8.51 27.82 12.38
N ALA A 499 -7.50 28.01 11.53
CA ALA A 499 -7.42 29.18 10.65
C ALA A 499 -8.67 29.29 9.76
N LEU A 500 -9.05 28.18 9.10
CA LEU A 500 -10.26 28.10 8.28
C LEU A 500 -11.51 28.40 9.11
N TRP A 501 -11.63 27.81 10.30
CA TRP A 501 -12.75 28.09 11.19
C TRP A 501 -12.80 29.56 11.65
N MET A 502 -11.65 30.22 11.80
CA MET A 502 -11.56 31.64 12.16
C MET A 502 -11.73 32.60 10.98
N GLY A 503 -12.09 32.10 9.79
CA GLY A 503 -12.31 32.92 8.60
C GLY A 503 -11.03 33.28 7.84
N VAL A 504 -9.91 32.59 8.12
CA VAL A 504 -8.60 32.85 7.51
C VAL A 504 -8.31 31.75 6.48
N PRO A 505 -8.30 32.05 5.16
CA PRO A 505 -7.85 31.07 4.17
C PRO A 505 -6.38 30.72 4.41
N THR A 506 -5.98 29.51 4.01
CA THR A 506 -4.61 29.01 4.21
C THR A 506 -4.01 28.54 2.88
N LEU A 507 -2.86 29.11 2.49
CA LEU A 507 -2.08 28.64 1.34
C LEU A 507 -1.13 27.53 1.78
N THR A 508 -1.12 26.40 1.07
CA THR A 508 -0.28 25.23 1.41
C THR A 508 0.47 24.67 0.20
N LEU A 509 1.63 24.06 0.47
CA LEU A 509 2.46 23.38 -0.54
C LEU A 509 2.32 21.87 -0.39
N SER A 510 1.78 21.20 -1.41
CA SER A 510 1.73 19.75 -1.51
C SER A 510 3.14 19.18 -1.73
N THR A 511 3.55 18.25 -0.88
CA THR A 511 4.79 17.48 -1.04
C THR A 511 4.54 15.97 -0.92
N PRO A 512 5.37 15.09 -1.53
CA PRO A 512 5.15 13.64 -1.50
C PRO A 512 5.05 13.04 -0.09
N GLY A 513 4.19 12.03 0.07
CA GLY A 513 3.95 11.32 1.33
C GLY A 513 2.78 11.89 2.15
N MET A 514 2.14 11.04 2.96
CA MET A 514 0.91 11.38 3.68
C MET A 514 1.03 12.62 4.57
N LEU A 515 2.16 12.79 5.27
CA LEU A 515 2.41 13.99 6.06
C LEU A 515 2.52 15.24 5.18
N GLY A 516 3.31 15.16 4.11
CA GLY A 516 3.58 16.26 3.19
C GLY A 516 2.35 16.76 2.43
N ARG A 517 1.29 15.94 2.37
CA ARG A 517 -0.01 16.26 1.76
C ARG A 517 -1.11 16.62 2.76
N GLN A 518 -0.82 16.70 4.06
CA GLN A 518 -1.85 17.00 5.05
C GLN A 518 -2.53 18.36 4.80
N GLY A 519 -1.77 19.39 4.42
CA GLY A 519 -2.35 20.68 4.03
C GLY A 519 -3.24 20.57 2.80
N GLU A 520 -2.78 19.89 1.74
CA GLU A 520 -3.56 19.61 0.53
C GLU A 520 -4.89 18.91 0.85
N GLN A 521 -4.82 17.88 1.70
CA GLN A 521 -5.99 17.13 2.15
C GLN A 521 -7.00 18.06 2.82
N ILE A 522 -6.58 18.88 3.78
CA ILE A 522 -7.48 19.77 4.54
C ILE A 522 -8.14 20.76 3.59
N MET A 523 -7.37 21.38 2.69
CA MET A 523 -7.90 22.36 1.75
C MET A 523 -8.89 21.74 0.75
N LYS A 524 -8.58 20.58 0.17
CA LYS A 524 -9.49 19.88 -0.76
C LYS A 524 -10.76 19.39 -0.07
N ALA A 525 -10.64 18.79 1.12
CA ALA A 525 -11.78 18.31 1.90
C ALA A 525 -12.67 19.45 2.42
N SER A 526 -12.12 20.66 2.55
CA SER A 526 -12.85 21.89 2.89
C SER A 526 -13.42 22.63 1.66
N GLY A 527 -13.31 22.05 0.46
CA GLY A 527 -13.84 22.65 -0.78
C GLY A 527 -13.05 23.87 -1.27
N MET A 528 -11.74 23.91 -0.99
CA MET A 528 -10.84 25.04 -1.27
C MET A 528 -9.57 24.59 -2.02
N PRO A 529 -9.66 23.86 -3.15
CA PRO A 529 -8.51 23.32 -3.87
C PRO A 529 -7.58 24.39 -4.47
N GLU A 530 -8.07 25.61 -4.69
CA GLU A 530 -7.32 26.73 -5.27
C GLU A 530 -6.19 27.27 -4.36
N TRP A 531 -6.15 26.80 -3.12
CA TRP A 531 -5.15 27.15 -2.11
C TRP A 531 -4.03 26.12 -1.95
N VAL A 532 -4.00 25.12 -2.83
CA VAL A 532 -2.96 24.09 -2.89
C VAL A 532 -2.00 24.41 -4.02
N THR A 533 -0.71 24.47 -3.72
CA THR A 533 0.36 24.62 -4.71
C THR A 533 1.25 23.38 -4.75
N TYR A 534 2.05 23.24 -5.81
CA TYR A 534 2.86 22.04 -6.07
C TYR A 534 4.34 22.34 -6.31
N SER A 535 4.76 23.60 -6.17
CA SER A 535 6.16 24.00 -6.14
C SER A 535 6.37 25.22 -5.24
N VAL A 536 7.60 25.42 -4.78
CA VAL A 536 7.96 26.60 -3.96
C VAL A 536 7.75 27.90 -4.75
N ASP A 537 8.03 27.91 -6.05
CA ASP A 537 7.85 29.10 -6.88
C ASP A 537 6.38 29.44 -7.08
N GLU A 538 5.52 28.44 -7.29
CA GLU A 538 4.07 28.61 -7.33
C GLU A 538 3.54 29.09 -5.98
N TYR A 539 4.01 28.52 -4.87
CA TYR A 539 3.65 28.95 -3.51
C TYR A 539 3.96 30.44 -3.30
N VAL A 540 5.16 30.89 -3.66
CA VAL A 540 5.56 32.30 -3.55
C VAL A 540 4.70 33.18 -4.47
N ALA A 541 4.53 32.78 -5.73
CA ALA A 541 3.75 33.55 -6.71
C ALA A 541 2.29 33.72 -6.26
N ARG A 542 1.66 32.63 -5.78
CA ARG A 542 0.28 32.65 -5.31
C ARG A 542 0.13 33.48 -4.04
N ALA A 543 1.08 33.41 -3.10
CA ALA A 543 1.06 34.27 -1.91
C ALA A 543 1.17 35.76 -2.27
N VAL A 544 2.02 36.12 -3.24
CA VAL A 544 2.16 37.51 -3.71
C VAL A 544 0.90 37.98 -4.44
N GLU A 545 0.33 37.16 -5.31
CA GLU A 545 -0.94 37.45 -5.99
C GLU A 545 -2.06 37.69 -4.97
N ALA A 546 -2.22 36.76 -4.02
CA ALA A 546 -3.15 36.88 -2.91
C ALA A 546 -2.94 38.16 -2.10
N GLY A 547 -1.69 38.47 -1.76
CA GLY A 547 -1.35 39.68 -1.00
C GLY A 547 -1.70 40.98 -1.72
N ARG A 548 -1.52 41.04 -3.04
CA ARG A 548 -1.93 42.19 -3.87
C ARG A 548 -3.45 42.29 -4.00
N GLY A 549 -4.14 41.14 -4.04
CA GLY A 549 -5.59 41.05 -4.18
C GLY A 549 -6.37 41.07 -2.87
N ALA A 550 -5.72 41.08 -1.70
CA ALA A 550 -6.37 40.89 -0.40
C ALA A 550 -7.45 41.94 -0.08
N ALA A 551 -7.33 43.15 -0.63
CA ALA A 551 -8.33 44.22 -0.47
C ALA A 551 -9.54 44.10 -1.43
N ASN A 552 -9.52 43.16 -2.38
CA ASN A 552 -10.58 42.99 -3.36
C ASN A 552 -11.88 42.50 -2.70
N ALA A 553 -13.03 42.92 -3.24
CA ALA A 553 -14.35 42.58 -2.69
C ALA A 553 -14.59 41.07 -2.57
N ALA A 554 -14.08 40.26 -3.52
CA ALA A 554 -14.20 38.81 -3.48
C ALA A 554 -13.45 38.19 -2.27
N TRP A 555 -12.29 38.73 -1.92
CA TRP A 555 -11.47 38.27 -0.79
C TRP A 555 -12.09 38.64 0.55
N THR A 556 -12.61 39.86 0.65
CA THR A 556 -13.23 40.36 1.88
C THR A 556 -14.61 39.76 2.14
N ALA A 557 -15.31 39.33 1.08
CA ALA A 557 -16.56 38.57 1.17
C ALA A 557 -16.37 37.09 1.58
N LEU A 558 -15.24 36.48 1.23
CA LEU A 558 -14.94 35.07 1.58
C LEU A 558 -14.90 34.84 3.09
N ARG A 559 -14.22 35.73 3.82
CA ARG A 559 -13.96 35.62 5.26
C ARG A 559 -15.23 35.43 6.11
N PRO A 560 -16.23 36.33 6.09
CA PRO A 560 -17.44 36.16 6.90
C PRO A 560 -18.30 34.96 6.46
N ALA A 561 -18.24 34.57 5.19
CA ALA A 561 -18.97 33.41 4.66
C ALA A 561 -18.29 32.06 4.94
N LEU A 562 -17.05 32.06 5.43
CA LEU A 562 -16.24 30.84 5.47
C LEU A 562 -16.81 29.77 6.41
N ARG A 563 -17.22 30.15 7.63
CA ARG A 563 -17.81 29.20 8.59
C ARG A 563 -19.06 28.52 8.05
N GLU A 564 -19.98 29.30 7.49
CA GLU A 564 -21.24 28.81 6.92
C GLU A 564 -21.00 27.86 5.75
N ARG A 565 -19.97 28.12 4.94
CA ARG A 565 -19.56 27.20 3.86
C ARG A 565 -18.96 25.92 4.43
N LEU A 566 -18.03 26.04 5.37
CA LEU A 566 -17.24 24.92 5.90
C LEU A 566 -18.10 23.86 6.58
N VAL A 567 -19.13 24.24 7.35
CA VAL A 567 -20.00 23.27 8.05
C VAL A 567 -20.70 22.26 7.12
N THR A 568 -20.82 22.57 5.83
CA THR A 568 -21.41 21.66 4.83
C THR A 568 -20.37 20.79 4.11
N THR A 569 -19.08 21.02 4.36
CA THR A 569 -17.99 20.29 3.71
C THR A 569 -17.67 18.99 4.44
N PRO A 570 -17.15 17.96 3.74
CA PRO A 570 -16.79 16.70 4.38
C PRO A 570 -15.82 16.83 5.56
N PHE A 571 -14.98 17.87 5.59
CA PHE A 571 -14.01 18.08 6.68
C PHE A 571 -14.64 18.53 8.00
N PHE A 572 -15.86 19.09 7.99
CA PHE A 572 -16.58 19.55 9.19
C PHE A 572 -17.91 18.81 9.43
N ASP A 573 -18.33 17.93 8.51
CA ASP A 573 -19.55 17.12 8.64
C ASP A 573 -19.29 15.82 9.43
N GLY A 574 -19.40 15.91 10.75
CA GLY A 574 -19.19 14.77 11.67
C GLY A 574 -20.16 13.61 11.46
N GLU A 575 -21.41 13.88 11.06
CA GLU A 575 -22.41 12.84 10.83
C GLU A 575 -22.09 12.03 9.57
N ARG A 576 -21.69 12.70 8.49
CA ARG A 576 -21.21 12.00 7.29
C ARG A 576 -19.91 11.25 7.55
N PHE A 577 -18.96 11.88 8.23
CA PHE A 577 -17.69 11.23 8.58
C PHE A 577 -17.91 9.96 9.40
N GLY A 578 -18.77 10.01 10.42
CA GLY A 578 -19.10 8.84 11.25
C GLY A 578 -19.77 7.71 10.46
N ARG A 579 -20.68 8.02 9.52
CA ARG A 579 -21.29 7.02 8.63
C ARG A 579 -20.25 6.36 7.72
N ASP A 580 -19.41 7.15 7.07
CA ASP A 580 -18.38 6.66 6.14
C ASP A 580 -17.36 5.79 6.88
N TRP A 581 -16.92 6.23 8.07
CA TRP A 581 -15.97 5.50 8.90
C TRP A 581 -16.54 4.17 9.39
N MET A 582 -17.74 4.17 9.98
CA MET A 582 -18.38 2.93 10.43
C MET A 582 -18.66 1.96 9.29
N ALA A 583 -19.08 2.45 8.11
CA ALA A 583 -19.30 1.59 6.94
C ALA A 583 -18.02 0.90 6.47
N LEU A 584 -16.90 1.65 6.40
CA LEU A 584 -15.58 1.11 6.04
C LEU A 584 -15.13 0.02 7.01
N ILE A 585 -15.30 0.25 8.32
CA ILE A 585 -14.88 -0.69 9.36
C ILE A 585 -15.77 -1.93 9.38
N GLU A 586 -17.08 -1.78 9.25
CA GLU A 586 -18.01 -2.91 9.16
C GLU A 586 -17.73 -3.77 7.90
N GLN A 587 -17.44 -3.13 6.76
CA GLN A 587 -17.04 -3.83 5.54
C GLN A 587 -15.75 -4.63 5.76
N ARG A 588 -14.74 -4.02 6.39
CA ARG A 588 -13.45 -4.68 6.65
C ARG A 588 -13.59 -5.83 7.65
N ALA A 589 -14.34 -5.63 8.72
CA ALA A 589 -14.65 -6.66 9.71
C ALA A 589 -15.36 -7.86 9.06
N ARG A 590 -16.36 -7.62 8.19
CA ARG A 590 -17.05 -8.69 7.44
C ARG A 590 -16.11 -9.47 6.51
N ALA A 591 -15.18 -8.80 5.84
CA ALA A 591 -14.18 -9.45 5.00
C ALA A 591 -13.21 -10.32 5.81
N GLN A 592 -12.92 -9.94 7.06
CA GLN A 592 -12.03 -10.68 7.96
C GLN A 592 -12.74 -11.80 8.72
N ALA A 593 -14.08 -11.78 8.76
CA ALA A 593 -14.93 -12.83 9.33
C ALA A 593 -15.02 -14.10 8.45
N VAL A 594 -14.10 -14.29 7.50
CA VAL A 594 -13.89 -15.59 6.84
C VAL A 594 -13.10 -16.45 7.84
N PRO A 595 -13.57 -17.66 8.21
CA PRO A 595 -12.91 -18.46 9.23
C PRO A 595 -11.46 -18.74 8.85
N VAL A 596 -10.54 -18.29 9.70
CA VAL A 596 -9.13 -18.72 9.70
C VAL A 596 -9.00 -19.79 10.80
N PRO A 597 -8.64 -21.03 10.49
CA PRO A 597 -8.52 -22.09 11.49
C PRO A 597 -7.50 -21.74 12.59
N ALA A 598 -7.85 -22.06 13.84
CA ALA A 598 -7.21 -21.58 15.06
C ALA A 598 -5.86 -22.26 15.41
N GLN A 599 -5.22 -22.99 14.49
CA GLN A 599 -3.97 -23.69 14.79
C GLN A 599 -3.09 -23.88 13.54
N GLN A 600 -2.52 -22.80 12.99
CA GLN A 600 -1.70 -22.93 11.78
C GLN A 600 -0.40 -23.73 11.98
N ALA A 601 -0.23 -24.72 11.12
CA ALA A 601 1.05 -25.33 10.72
C ALA A 601 2.13 -24.28 10.41
N ARG A 602 3.40 -24.54 10.77
CA ARG A 602 4.51 -23.69 10.28
C ARG A 602 4.79 -24.05 8.83
N LEU A 603 4.95 -23.04 7.98
CA LEU A 603 5.36 -23.20 6.59
C LEU A 603 6.87 -23.00 6.50
N LEU A 604 7.61 -24.03 6.13
CA LEU A 604 9.06 -24.08 6.21
C LEU A 604 9.66 -24.24 4.82
N TYR A 605 10.21 -23.15 4.26
CA TYR A 605 10.84 -23.14 2.94
C TYR A 605 12.33 -23.48 3.04
N TYR A 606 12.76 -24.51 2.32
CA TYR A 606 14.18 -24.86 2.20
C TYR A 606 14.86 -24.02 1.10
N LEU A 607 15.99 -23.37 1.43
CA LEU A 607 16.77 -22.64 0.45
C LEU A 607 17.83 -23.55 -0.20
N PRO A 608 17.91 -23.60 -1.54
CA PRO A 608 19.00 -24.30 -2.21
C PRO A 608 20.33 -23.55 -1.97
N SER A 609 21.42 -24.30 -1.81
CA SER A 609 22.76 -23.73 -1.58
C SER A 609 23.45 -23.46 -2.91
N PHE A 610 23.78 -22.19 -3.17
CA PHE A 610 24.51 -21.76 -4.35
C PHE A 610 25.64 -20.77 -3.99
N ASP A 611 26.70 -20.80 -4.78
CA ASP A 611 27.90 -19.95 -4.65
C ASP A 611 27.79 -18.59 -5.37
N ARG A 612 26.68 -18.36 -6.08
CA ARG A 612 26.41 -17.19 -6.93
C ARG A 612 24.90 -16.84 -6.91
N PRO A 613 24.46 -15.64 -7.34
CA PRO A 613 23.05 -15.25 -7.27
C PRO A 613 22.16 -16.09 -8.21
N PHE A 614 21.10 -16.70 -7.65
CA PHE A 614 20.05 -17.41 -8.40
C PHE A 614 18.65 -16.84 -8.12
N GLY A 615 17.93 -16.46 -9.19
CA GLY A 615 16.61 -15.84 -9.09
C GLY A 615 15.58 -16.68 -8.34
N GLY A 616 15.70 -18.00 -8.32
CA GLY A 616 14.77 -18.85 -7.55
C GLY A 616 14.88 -18.68 -6.03
N VAL A 617 16.02 -18.23 -5.51
CA VAL A 617 16.18 -17.86 -4.09
C VAL A 617 15.39 -16.59 -3.77
N LYS A 618 15.39 -15.61 -4.70
CA LYS A 618 14.57 -14.39 -4.58
C LYS A 618 13.09 -14.74 -4.48
N VAL A 619 12.60 -15.62 -5.37
CA VAL A 619 11.19 -16.05 -5.36
C VAL A 619 10.79 -16.67 -4.02
N ILE A 620 11.65 -17.49 -3.42
CA ILE A 620 11.38 -18.09 -2.10
C ILE A 620 11.24 -17.02 -1.01
N TYR A 621 12.18 -16.06 -0.93
CA TYR A 621 12.09 -14.97 0.05
C TYR A 621 10.83 -14.12 -0.16
N GLU A 622 10.49 -13.81 -1.41
CA GLU A 622 9.28 -13.05 -1.74
C GLU A 622 7.99 -13.79 -1.35
N GLN A 623 7.91 -15.10 -1.63
CA GLN A 623 6.77 -15.92 -1.20
C GLN A 623 6.65 -16.00 0.32
N VAL A 624 7.75 -16.17 1.05
CA VAL A 624 7.71 -16.21 2.52
C VAL A 624 7.28 -14.87 3.11
N ALA A 625 7.80 -13.76 2.60
CA ALA A 625 7.36 -12.43 3.01
C ALA A 625 5.86 -12.20 2.71
N ALA A 626 5.40 -12.63 1.53
CA ALA A 626 3.99 -12.58 1.14
C ALA A 626 3.09 -13.40 2.06
N LEU A 627 3.45 -14.66 2.33
CA LEU A 627 2.70 -15.52 3.23
C LEU A 627 2.58 -14.93 4.64
N ASN A 628 3.64 -14.32 5.17
CA ASN A 628 3.59 -13.63 6.45
C ASN A 628 2.66 -12.39 6.43
N ARG A 629 2.66 -11.60 5.35
CA ARG A 629 1.68 -10.50 5.16
C ARG A 629 0.24 -11.01 5.09
N LEU A 630 0.03 -12.20 4.51
CA LEU A 630 -1.27 -12.84 4.39
C LEU A 630 -1.76 -13.49 5.69
N GLY A 631 -0.95 -13.49 6.75
CA GLY A 631 -1.28 -14.05 8.06
C GLY A 631 -0.90 -15.53 8.24
N PHE A 632 -0.05 -16.09 7.38
CA PHE A 632 0.54 -17.42 7.56
C PHE A 632 1.85 -17.35 8.36
N ARG A 633 2.24 -18.44 9.04
CA ARG A 633 3.53 -18.56 9.75
C ARG A 633 4.61 -19.16 8.86
N ALA A 634 5.22 -18.36 7.99
CA ALA A 634 6.20 -18.82 7.02
C ALA A 634 7.64 -18.43 7.38
N PHE A 635 8.57 -19.38 7.20
CA PHE A 635 10.00 -19.19 7.49
C PHE A 635 10.86 -19.81 6.40
N THR A 636 12.02 -19.20 6.13
CA THR A 636 13.09 -19.78 5.31
C THR A 636 14.12 -20.49 6.18
N HIS A 637 14.76 -21.52 5.64
CA HIS A 637 15.94 -22.13 6.21
C HIS A 637 17.12 -22.09 5.24
N THR A 638 18.19 -21.45 5.68
CA THR A 638 19.46 -21.43 4.97
C THR A 638 20.36 -22.58 5.46
N PRO A 639 20.79 -23.49 4.57
CA PRO A 639 21.76 -24.52 4.93
C PRO A 639 23.09 -23.91 5.40
N PRO A 640 23.77 -24.50 6.40
CA PRO A 640 25.09 -24.04 6.84
C PRO A 640 26.08 -23.90 5.67
N GLY A 641 26.77 -22.76 5.60
CA GLY A 641 27.75 -22.46 4.55
C GLY A 641 27.18 -21.86 3.25
N SER A 642 25.86 -21.73 3.11
CA SER A 642 25.25 -21.08 1.94
C SER A 642 25.48 -19.56 1.93
N ARG A 643 25.83 -19.00 0.77
CA ARG A 643 25.94 -17.56 0.53
C ARG A 643 24.69 -16.95 -0.10
N ALA A 644 23.64 -17.76 -0.31
CA ALA A 644 22.45 -17.38 -1.08
C ALA A 644 21.78 -16.10 -0.56
N GLY A 645 21.73 -15.88 0.75
CA GLY A 645 21.12 -14.69 1.35
C GLY A 645 21.88 -13.38 1.11
N ALA A 646 23.18 -13.41 0.80
CA ALA A 646 23.99 -12.19 0.68
C ALA A 646 23.69 -11.35 -0.57
N TYR A 647 23.04 -11.93 -1.59
CA TYR A 647 22.82 -11.29 -2.89
C TYR A 647 21.47 -10.58 -3.04
N TRP A 648 20.54 -10.82 -2.12
CA TRP A 648 19.15 -10.36 -2.21
C TRP A 648 18.80 -9.40 -1.08
N ASP A 649 18.41 -8.18 -1.45
CA ASP A 649 17.94 -7.13 -0.55
C ASP A 649 16.41 -7.23 -0.39
N VAL A 650 15.98 -8.34 0.20
CA VAL A 650 14.56 -8.69 0.44
C VAL A 650 14.35 -8.98 1.92
N GLN A 651 13.12 -8.84 2.40
CA GLN A 651 12.78 -9.17 3.79
C GLN A 651 13.01 -10.67 4.05
N LYS A 652 13.85 -11.00 5.03
CA LYS A 652 14.22 -12.38 5.38
C LYS A 652 13.52 -12.77 6.68
N HIS A 653 12.84 -13.92 6.66
CA HIS A 653 12.17 -14.49 7.82
C HIS A 653 12.79 -15.84 8.12
N GLU A 654 13.97 -15.84 8.71
CA GLU A 654 14.75 -17.05 8.94
C GLU A 654 14.34 -17.76 10.24
N LEU A 655 14.24 -19.08 10.18
CA LEU A 655 13.98 -19.90 11.36
C LEU A 655 15.30 -20.11 12.14
N PRO A 656 15.39 -19.72 13.43
CA PRO A 656 16.65 -19.81 14.19
C PRO A 656 17.18 -21.24 14.34
N HIS A 657 16.29 -22.24 14.39
CA HIS A 657 16.63 -23.65 14.51
C HIS A 657 15.76 -24.47 13.57
N TRP A 658 16.37 -25.23 12.66
CA TRP A 658 15.64 -26.12 11.75
C TRP A 658 15.17 -27.38 12.48
N ASN A 659 13.85 -27.48 12.70
CA ASN A 659 13.23 -28.58 13.42
C ASN A 659 11.80 -28.89 12.91
N PRO A 660 11.64 -29.34 11.64
CA PRO A 660 10.34 -29.73 11.13
C PRO A 660 9.81 -30.95 11.90
N GLY A 661 8.51 -30.97 12.18
CA GLY A 661 7.85 -32.09 12.85
C GLY A 661 6.43 -32.34 12.37
N PRO A 662 5.69 -33.24 13.03
CA PRO A 662 4.30 -33.54 12.69
C PRO A 662 3.43 -32.27 12.77
N GLY A 663 2.72 -31.96 11.68
CA GLY A 663 1.90 -30.76 11.56
C GLY A 663 2.60 -29.54 10.94
N ASP A 664 3.88 -29.63 10.58
CA ASP A 664 4.53 -28.61 9.74
C ASP A 664 4.43 -28.95 8.25
N VAL A 665 4.41 -27.91 7.42
CA VAL A 665 4.44 -28.02 5.95
C VAL A 665 5.80 -27.54 5.47
N VAL A 666 6.58 -28.44 4.89
CA VAL A 666 7.91 -28.16 4.34
C VAL A 666 7.80 -27.98 2.82
N ILE A 667 8.22 -26.82 2.33
CA ILE A 667 8.31 -26.51 0.90
C ILE A 667 9.74 -26.74 0.43
N ALA A 668 9.93 -27.78 -0.38
CA ALA A 668 11.24 -28.19 -0.89
C ALA A 668 11.39 -27.80 -2.37
N PRO A 669 12.45 -27.05 -2.75
CA PRO A 669 12.70 -26.67 -4.14
C PRO A 669 13.09 -27.90 -4.97
N GLU A 670 12.97 -27.80 -6.30
CA GLU A 670 13.25 -28.90 -7.22
C GLU A 670 14.72 -29.41 -7.20
N VAL A 671 15.62 -28.63 -6.60
CA VAL A 671 17.02 -28.99 -6.32
C VAL A 671 17.23 -29.08 -4.80
N MET A 672 17.34 -30.30 -4.28
CA MET A 672 17.59 -30.57 -2.85
C MET A 672 18.40 -31.86 -2.64
N PRO A 673 19.15 -32.01 -1.53
CA PRO A 673 19.83 -33.28 -1.24
C PRO A 673 18.84 -34.40 -0.91
N ALA A 674 18.99 -35.57 -1.53
CA ALA A 674 18.08 -36.70 -1.32
C ALA A 674 18.07 -37.23 0.13
N ASP A 675 19.23 -37.24 0.82
CA ASP A 675 19.33 -37.62 2.24
C ASP A 675 18.61 -36.64 3.16
N TRP A 676 18.66 -35.35 2.84
CA TRP A 676 17.95 -34.32 3.60
C TRP A 676 16.43 -34.51 3.49
N LEU A 677 15.93 -34.76 2.28
CA LEU A 677 14.50 -35.00 2.05
C LEU A 677 14.01 -36.25 2.81
N ARG A 678 14.82 -37.33 2.82
CA ARG A 678 14.54 -38.53 3.62
C ARG A 678 14.48 -38.24 5.12
N ALA A 679 15.43 -37.45 5.63
CA ALA A 679 15.49 -37.09 7.04
C ALA A 679 14.29 -36.23 7.50
N VAL A 680 13.88 -35.25 6.69
CA VAL A 680 12.70 -34.42 6.97
C VAL A 680 11.42 -35.25 6.99
N LYS A 681 11.27 -36.19 6.04
CA LYS A 681 10.12 -37.11 6.03
C LYS A 681 10.10 -38.05 7.22
N ALA A 682 11.26 -38.54 7.67
CA ALA A 682 11.35 -39.38 8.86
C ALA A 682 10.91 -38.66 10.15
N GLN A 683 10.89 -37.32 10.15
CA GLN A 683 10.40 -36.49 11.25
C GLN A 683 8.87 -36.26 11.21
N GLY A 684 8.17 -36.80 10.21
CA GLY A 684 6.71 -36.77 10.11
C GLY A 684 6.11 -35.47 9.56
N ALA A 685 6.91 -34.60 8.95
CA ALA A 685 6.44 -33.37 8.31
C ALA A 685 5.80 -33.63 6.93
N SER A 686 4.81 -32.80 6.56
CA SER A 686 4.21 -32.81 5.21
C SER A 686 5.16 -32.12 4.24
N VAL A 687 5.58 -32.79 3.15
CA VAL A 687 6.55 -32.22 2.21
C VAL A 687 5.94 -31.96 0.85
N TRP A 688 6.15 -30.75 0.35
CA TRP A 688 5.59 -30.23 -0.91
C TRP A 688 6.72 -29.78 -1.82
N LEU A 689 6.56 -30.04 -3.12
CA LEU A 689 7.56 -29.70 -4.13
C LEU A 689 7.33 -28.27 -4.62
N LEU A 690 8.35 -27.43 -4.68
CA LEU A 690 8.34 -26.15 -5.38
C LEU A 690 9.16 -26.31 -6.66
N VAL A 691 8.54 -26.09 -7.81
CA VAL A 691 9.17 -26.20 -9.13
C VAL A 691 9.27 -24.83 -9.78
N GLN A 692 10.47 -24.28 -9.79
CA GLN A 692 10.76 -22.98 -10.36
C GLN A 692 11.34 -23.08 -11.79
N ASN A 693 11.98 -24.19 -12.12
CA ASN A 693 12.47 -24.49 -13.45
C ASN A 693 12.26 -25.98 -13.79
N TRP A 694 11.56 -26.23 -14.90
CA TRP A 694 11.20 -27.57 -15.34
C TRP A 694 12.42 -28.43 -15.68
N ALA A 695 13.54 -27.83 -16.09
CA ALA A 695 14.75 -28.57 -16.45
C ALA A 695 15.39 -29.30 -15.26
N TYR A 696 15.13 -28.83 -14.04
CA TYR A 696 15.68 -29.42 -12.81
C TYR A 696 14.72 -30.39 -12.12
N VAL A 697 13.50 -30.57 -12.62
CA VAL A 697 12.53 -31.53 -12.07
C VAL A 697 13.12 -32.94 -12.04
N ALA A 698 14.02 -33.26 -12.99
CA ALA A 698 14.79 -34.51 -13.02
C ALA A 698 15.49 -34.85 -11.69
N ALA A 699 16.07 -33.85 -11.01
CA ALA A 699 16.78 -34.04 -9.76
C ALA A 699 15.85 -34.45 -8.60
N SER A 700 14.55 -34.13 -8.71
CA SER A 700 13.55 -34.52 -7.72
C SER A 700 13.15 -36.00 -7.79
N PHE A 701 13.56 -36.75 -8.83
CA PHE A 701 13.27 -38.18 -8.97
C PHE A 701 14.37 -39.11 -8.42
N GLU A 702 15.51 -38.57 -7.95
CA GLU A 702 16.68 -39.38 -7.63
C GLU A 702 16.38 -40.39 -6.50
N GLY A 703 16.27 -41.68 -6.87
CA GLY A 703 15.94 -42.79 -5.97
C GLY A 703 14.46 -43.20 -5.92
N ALA A 704 13.55 -42.59 -6.71
CA ALA A 704 12.14 -42.98 -6.81
C ALA A 704 11.88 -44.00 -7.95
N PRO A 705 10.99 -44.99 -7.78
CA PRO A 705 10.64 -45.95 -8.85
C PRO A 705 9.93 -45.26 -10.04
N PRO A 706 10.09 -45.76 -11.28
CA PRO A 706 9.37 -45.24 -12.45
C PRO A 706 7.84 -45.27 -12.24
N GLY A 707 7.18 -44.14 -12.51
CA GLY A 707 5.71 -44.02 -12.41
C GLY A 707 5.16 -43.78 -10.99
N GLN A 708 6.02 -43.71 -9.97
CA GLN A 708 5.63 -43.28 -8.63
C GLN A 708 6.19 -41.89 -8.34
N ALA A 709 5.31 -40.98 -7.88
CA ALA A 709 5.79 -39.73 -7.34
C ALA A 709 6.65 -40.02 -6.09
N PRO A 710 7.85 -39.41 -5.95
CA PRO A 710 8.51 -39.33 -4.65
C PRO A 710 7.47 -38.72 -3.70
N SER A 711 7.37 -39.22 -2.46
CA SER A 711 6.28 -38.98 -1.50
C SER A 711 6.05 -37.50 -1.12
N PHE A 712 5.68 -36.67 -2.09
CA PHE A 712 5.26 -35.28 -2.00
C PHE A 712 3.74 -35.24 -1.99
N GLU A 713 3.16 -34.36 -1.19
CA GLU A 713 1.71 -34.21 -1.05
C GLU A 713 1.10 -33.33 -2.17
N GLY A 714 1.93 -32.54 -2.82
CA GLY A 714 1.57 -31.67 -3.94
C GLY A 714 2.74 -30.84 -4.45
N ALA A 715 2.51 -30.04 -5.48
CA ALA A 715 3.50 -29.17 -6.10
C ALA A 715 3.02 -27.71 -6.24
N LEU A 716 3.91 -26.78 -5.93
CA LEU A 716 3.83 -25.36 -6.29
C LEU A 716 4.65 -25.15 -7.56
N VAL A 717 4.05 -24.58 -8.60
CA VAL A 717 4.70 -24.35 -9.90
C VAL A 717 4.65 -22.87 -10.25
N VAL A 718 5.65 -22.33 -10.95
CA VAL A 718 5.77 -20.88 -11.18
C VAL A 718 5.26 -20.40 -12.54
N SER A 719 4.93 -21.31 -13.45
CA SER A 719 4.57 -21.02 -14.84
C SER A 719 3.80 -22.15 -15.51
N ASP A 720 3.22 -21.89 -16.68
CA ASP A 720 2.52 -22.92 -17.47
C ASP A 720 3.44 -24.07 -17.89
N SER A 721 4.69 -23.74 -18.24
CA SER A 721 5.67 -24.74 -18.66
C SER A 721 6.09 -25.67 -17.51
N THR A 722 6.26 -25.12 -16.31
CA THR A 722 6.56 -25.92 -15.11
C THR A 722 5.38 -26.80 -14.71
N GLU A 723 4.16 -26.28 -14.80
CA GLU A 723 2.95 -27.09 -14.57
C GLU A 723 2.82 -28.25 -15.56
N ALA A 724 3.00 -27.99 -16.86
CA ALA A 724 2.89 -29.00 -17.91
C ALA A 724 3.88 -30.16 -17.69
N VAL A 725 5.11 -29.85 -17.31
CA VAL A 725 6.16 -30.86 -17.04
C VAL A 725 5.83 -31.65 -15.77
N VAL A 726 5.43 -30.99 -14.67
CA VAL A 726 5.06 -31.69 -13.44
C VAL A 726 3.86 -32.62 -13.67
N ARG A 727 2.83 -32.18 -14.39
CA ARG A 727 1.67 -33.03 -14.72
C ARG A 727 2.02 -34.20 -15.62
N ARG A 728 2.99 -34.02 -16.52
CA ARG A 728 3.47 -35.11 -17.38
C ARG A 728 4.29 -36.15 -16.60
N CYS A 729 5.10 -35.69 -15.66
CA CYS A 729 5.93 -36.56 -14.82
C CYS A 729 5.13 -37.23 -13.69
N PHE A 730 4.16 -36.51 -13.10
CA PHE A 730 3.34 -36.93 -11.97
C PHE A 730 1.86 -36.57 -12.20
N PRO A 731 1.12 -37.31 -13.05
CA PRO A 731 -0.28 -36.99 -13.37
C PRO A 731 -1.21 -36.93 -12.15
N GLN A 732 -0.84 -37.65 -11.09
CA GLN A 732 -1.62 -37.79 -9.86
C GLN A 732 -1.31 -36.69 -8.82
N LEU A 733 -0.23 -35.92 -9.00
CA LEU A 733 0.24 -34.95 -8.02
C LEU A 733 -0.52 -33.63 -8.21
N PRO A 734 -1.24 -33.12 -7.20
CA PRO A 734 -1.96 -31.86 -7.33
C PRO A 734 -0.97 -30.70 -7.45
N CYS A 735 -1.27 -29.73 -8.33
CA CYS A 735 -0.39 -28.62 -8.68
C CYS A 735 -1.11 -27.28 -8.51
N TRP A 736 -0.44 -26.30 -7.90
CA TRP A 736 -0.92 -24.92 -7.77
C TRP A 736 0.09 -23.97 -8.39
N ARG A 737 -0.39 -23.10 -9.28
CA ARG A 737 0.44 -22.12 -9.97
C ARG A 737 0.58 -20.85 -9.13
N VAL A 738 1.80 -20.52 -8.72
CA VAL A 738 2.16 -19.31 -7.98
C VAL A 738 3.15 -18.49 -8.82
N PRO A 739 2.70 -17.47 -9.57
CA PRO A 739 3.60 -16.66 -10.37
C PRO A 739 4.61 -15.93 -9.46
N PRO A 740 5.88 -15.77 -9.90
CA PRO A 740 6.85 -14.91 -9.24
C PRO A 740 6.40 -13.45 -9.24
N ALA A 741 6.65 -12.74 -8.15
CA ALA A 741 6.45 -11.30 -8.09
C ALA A 741 7.60 -10.55 -8.78
N ILE A 742 7.24 -9.68 -9.72
CA ILE A 742 8.11 -8.72 -10.37
C ILE A 742 7.78 -7.36 -9.79
N THR A 743 8.75 -6.76 -9.09
CA THR A 743 8.58 -5.42 -8.51
C THR A 743 8.57 -4.40 -9.66
N PRO A 744 7.53 -3.56 -9.80
CA PRO A 744 7.52 -2.51 -10.80
C PRO A 744 8.67 -1.55 -10.57
N VAL A 745 9.46 -1.29 -11.60
CA VAL A 745 10.57 -0.34 -11.55
C VAL A 745 10.20 0.85 -12.43
N ALA A 746 9.92 2.01 -11.81
CA ALA A 746 9.64 3.21 -12.57
C ALA A 746 10.86 3.56 -13.46
N PRO A 747 10.67 3.81 -14.77
CA PRO A 747 11.74 4.29 -15.63
C PRO A 747 12.18 5.69 -15.14
N VAL A 748 13.49 5.92 -15.08
CA VAL A 748 14.04 7.24 -14.71
C VAL A 748 14.03 8.12 -15.95
N ALA A 749 13.18 9.15 -15.94
CA ALA A 749 13.03 10.10 -17.05
C ALA A 749 14.39 10.70 -17.47
N GLY A 750 14.77 10.51 -18.74
CA GLY A 750 16.00 11.08 -19.32
C GLY A 750 17.31 10.35 -19.02
N SER A 751 17.30 9.17 -18.39
CA SER A 751 18.54 8.45 -18.00
C SER A 751 18.95 7.27 -18.88
N ALA A 752 18.00 6.68 -19.64
CA ALA A 752 18.28 5.48 -20.44
C ALA A 752 19.21 5.84 -21.62
N ARG A 753 20.44 5.35 -21.58
CA ARG A 753 21.40 5.46 -22.69
C ARG A 753 21.03 4.42 -23.75
N ALA A 754 21.51 4.60 -24.98
CA ALA A 754 21.39 3.58 -26.03
C ALA A 754 22.36 2.40 -25.75
N ALA A 755 22.18 1.75 -24.60
CA ALA A 755 22.97 0.63 -24.12
C ALA A 755 22.15 -0.67 -24.10
N ILE A 756 22.83 -1.79 -24.24
CA ILE A 756 22.27 -3.15 -24.29
C ILE A 756 22.62 -3.89 -23.01
N ALA A 757 21.62 -4.19 -22.17
CA ALA A 757 21.80 -5.09 -21.04
C ALA A 757 21.65 -6.57 -21.46
N TYR A 758 22.41 -7.48 -20.86
CA TYR A 758 22.30 -8.92 -21.14
C TYR A 758 22.81 -9.78 -19.98
N LEU A 759 22.32 -11.03 -19.90
CA LEU A 759 22.71 -12.03 -18.90
C LEU A 759 23.41 -13.22 -19.58
N PRO A 760 24.76 -13.27 -19.63
CA PRO A 760 25.49 -14.29 -20.38
C PRO A 760 25.34 -15.72 -19.84
N ARG A 761 25.10 -15.91 -18.54
CA ARG A 761 25.15 -17.22 -17.86
C ARG A 761 24.33 -18.33 -18.51
N LYS A 762 23.23 -17.98 -19.20
CA LYS A 762 22.31 -18.95 -19.79
C LYS A 762 22.80 -19.51 -21.12
N GLN A 763 23.48 -18.69 -21.92
CA GLN A 763 24.15 -19.10 -23.15
C GLN A 763 25.51 -18.38 -23.28
N PRO A 764 26.53 -18.76 -22.47
CA PRO A 764 27.77 -17.99 -22.36
C PRO A 764 28.59 -18.00 -23.65
N GLU A 765 28.56 -19.10 -24.41
CA GLU A 765 29.24 -19.20 -25.70
C GLU A 765 28.62 -18.28 -26.75
N LEU A 766 27.28 -18.24 -26.84
CA LEU A 766 26.59 -17.32 -27.74
C LEU A 766 26.79 -15.86 -27.33
N ALA A 767 26.73 -15.53 -26.04
CA ALA A 767 26.99 -14.18 -25.55
C ALA A 767 28.40 -13.70 -25.95
N ARG A 768 29.41 -14.58 -25.79
CA ARG A 768 30.79 -14.29 -26.18
C ARG A 768 30.92 -14.09 -27.68
N TRP A 769 30.26 -14.93 -28.47
CA TRP A 769 30.22 -14.81 -29.92
C TRP A 769 29.55 -13.50 -30.39
N LEU A 770 28.37 -13.16 -29.86
CA LEU A 770 27.66 -11.91 -30.15
C LEU A 770 28.56 -10.70 -29.87
N ARG A 771 29.19 -10.65 -28.70
CA ARG A 771 30.12 -9.57 -28.31
C ARG A 771 31.34 -9.49 -29.22
N ALA A 772 31.89 -10.61 -29.65
CA ALA A 772 33.07 -10.64 -30.52
C ALA A 772 32.73 -10.23 -31.96
N VAL A 773 31.58 -10.64 -32.47
CA VAL A 773 31.18 -10.41 -33.87
C VAL A 773 30.59 -9.01 -34.08
N TRP A 774 29.91 -8.44 -33.07
CA TRP A 774 29.21 -7.16 -33.15
C TRP A 774 30.00 -6.00 -33.81
N PRO A 775 31.18 -5.60 -33.31
CA PRO A 775 31.92 -4.47 -33.90
C PRO A 775 32.54 -4.79 -35.27
N ARG A 776 32.61 -6.08 -35.65
CA ARG A 776 33.16 -6.52 -36.96
C ARG A 776 32.11 -6.48 -38.06
N VAL A 777 30.87 -6.86 -37.72
CA VAL A 777 29.75 -6.93 -38.67
C VAL A 777 29.01 -5.59 -38.76
N PHE A 778 28.92 -4.83 -37.66
CA PHE A 778 28.24 -3.54 -37.62
C PHE A 778 29.16 -2.43 -37.08
N PRO A 779 30.16 -1.99 -37.88
CA PRO A 779 31.08 -0.93 -37.46
C PRO A 779 30.36 0.40 -37.18
N ASP A 780 29.19 0.64 -37.78
CA ASP A 780 28.33 1.80 -37.54
C ASP A 780 27.62 1.81 -36.18
N LEU A 781 27.57 0.65 -35.51
CA LEU A 781 26.96 0.44 -34.18
C LEU A 781 28.01 0.04 -33.13
N ALA A 782 29.30 0.19 -33.41
CA ALA A 782 30.38 -0.22 -32.52
C ALA A 782 30.47 0.63 -31.23
N ASP A 783 29.87 1.82 -31.24
CA ASP A 783 29.78 2.75 -30.10
C ASP A 783 28.71 2.35 -29.06
N VAL A 784 27.85 1.38 -29.37
CA VAL A 784 26.77 0.91 -28.48
C VAL A 784 27.36 0.15 -27.29
N GLU A 785 27.09 0.65 -26.08
CA GLU A 785 27.56 0.05 -24.84
C GLU A 785 26.81 -1.27 -24.52
N TRP A 786 27.55 -2.30 -24.10
CA TRP A 786 27.00 -3.58 -23.64
C TRP A 786 27.22 -3.75 -22.14
N ILE A 787 26.12 -3.81 -21.39
CA ILE A 787 26.07 -3.88 -19.94
C ILE A 787 25.78 -5.32 -19.50
N GLU A 788 26.78 -5.96 -18.89
CA GLU A 788 26.61 -7.29 -18.30
C GLU A 788 25.98 -7.18 -16.91
N ILE A 789 24.92 -7.97 -16.67
CA ILE A 789 24.21 -7.98 -15.37
C ILE A 789 24.44 -9.26 -14.55
N ASP A 790 25.30 -10.17 -14.99
CA ASP A 790 25.58 -11.42 -14.26
C ASP A 790 26.41 -11.20 -13.00
N GLY A 791 26.18 -12.02 -11.97
CA GLY A 791 26.92 -11.98 -10.71
C GLY A 791 26.68 -10.75 -9.81
N LEU A 792 25.88 -9.77 -10.25
CA LEU A 792 25.62 -8.55 -9.50
C LEU A 792 24.55 -8.76 -8.40
N PRO A 793 24.62 -8.02 -7.27
CA PRO A 793 23.51 -7.91 -6.33
C PRO A 793 22.25 -7.36 -7.01
N HIS A 794 21.07 -7.79 -6.57
CA HIS A 794 19.80 -7.47 -7.25
C HIS A 794 19.53 -5.97 -7.41
N ALA A 795 19.83 -5.16 -6.40
CA ALA A 795 19.69 -3.71 -6.48
C ALA A 795 20.54 -3.09 -7.60
N GLN A 796 21.73 -3.65 -7.86
CA GLN A 796 22.60 -3.22 -8.95
C GLN A 796 22.06 -3.72 -10.30
N VAL A 797 21.51 -4.93 -10.38
CA VAL A 797 20.83 -5.42 -11.60
C VAL A 797 19.72 -4.46 -12.02
N LEU A 798 18.82 -4.10 -11.10
CA LEU A 798 17.73 -3.15 -11.41
C LEU A 798 18.25 -1.79 -11.85
N GLU A 799 19.34 -1.30 -11.24
CA GLU A 799 19.97 -0.05 -11.63
C GLU A 799 20.57 -0.11 -13.05
N ARG A 800 21.25 -1.20 -13.38
CA ARG A 800 21.79 -1.42 -14.74
C ARG A 800 20.67 -1.54 -15.78
N LEU A 801 19.56 -2.19 -15.45
CA LEU A 801 18.40 -2.28 -16.34
C LEU A 801 17.77 -0.89 -16.59
N ARG A 802 17.66 -0.02 -15.57
CA ARG A 802 17.18 1.38 -15.75
C ARG A 802 18.06 2.20 -16.69
N GLN A 803 19.36 1.90 -16.74
CA GLN A 803 20.33 2.61 -17.58
C GLN A 803 20.32 2.12 -19.04
N ALA A 804 19.78 0.94 -19.31
CA ALA A 804 19.75 0.31 -20.62
C ALA A 804 18.41 0.53 -21.34
N ARG A 805 18.47 0.83 -22.64
CA ARG A 805 17.27 0.95 -23.50
C ARG A 805 16.86 -0.40 -24.10
N TYR A 806 17.80 -1.34 -24.19
CA TYR A 806 17.60 -2.67 -24.78
C TYR A 806 18.02 -3.75 -23.80
N PHE A 807 17.32 -4.88 -23.82
CA PHE A 807 17.71 -6.09 -23.12
C PHE A 807 17.75 -7.27 -24.08
N VAL A 808 18.92 -7.88 -24.22
CA VAL A 808 19.10 -9.10 -25.02
C VAL A 808 18.78 -10.31 -24.14
N SER A 809 17.64 -10.95 -24.43
CA SER A 809 17.20 -12.17 -23.80
C SER A 809 17.94 -13.37 -24.37
N LEU A 810 18.82 -13.97 -23.57
CA LEU A 810 19.52 -15.22 -23.89
C LEU A 810 18.89 -16.40 -23.15
N GLN A 811 17.56 -16.38 -22.97
CA GLN A 811 16.88 -17.42 -22.22
C GLN A 811 17.04 -18.78 -22.88
N HIS A 812 17.30 -19.78 -22.05
CA HIS A 812 17.43 -21.16 -22.47
C HIS A 812 17.04 -22.05 -21.30
N GLN A 813 16.13 -23.01 -21.53
CA GLN A 813 15.67 -23.95 -20.51
C GLN A 813 15.27 -23.26 -19.18
N GLU A 814 14.46 -22.20 -19.28
CA GLU A 814 13.91 -21.46 -18.13
C GLU A 814 12.49 -21.90 -17.79
N GLY A 815 12.13 -21.78 -16.50
CA GLY A 815 10.74 -21.95 -16.04
C GLY A 815 9.84 -20.78 -16.42
N LEU A 816 10.24 -19.55 -16.11
CA LEU A 816 9.52 -18.33 -16.53
C LEU A 816 10.47 -17.31 -17.21
N GLY A 817 11.67 -17.11 -16.68
CA GLY A 817 12.64 -16.15 -17.25
C GLY A 817 12.58 -14.75 -16.64
N LEU A 818 12.84 -14.66 -15.32
CA LEU A 818 12.73 -13.42 -14.53
C LEU A 818 13.47 -12.20 -15.10
N PRO A 819 14.72 -12.29 -15.59
CA PRO A 819 15.47 -11.10 -16.03
C PRO A 819 14.80 -10.33 -17.18
N ALA A 820 14.10 -11.02 -18.09
CA ALA A 820 13.39 -10.37 -19.17
C ALA A 820 12.15 -9.62 -18.67
N LEU A 821 11.41 -10.19 -17.72
CA LEU A 821 10.29 -9.51 -17.06
C LEU A 821 10.75 -8.30 -16.24
N GLU A 822 11.89 -8.41 -15.55
CA GLU A 822 12.51 -7.29 -14.85
C GLU A 822 12.97 -6.18 -15.82
N ALA A 823 13.51 -6.55 -16.99
CA ALA A 823 13.87 -5.60 -18.03
C ALA A 823 12.65 -4.91 -18.65
N MET A 824 11.56 -5.66 -18.92
CA MET A 824 10.29 -5.07 -19.33
C MET A 824 9.76 -4.09 -18.29
N ALA A 825 9.84 -4.44 -17.00
CA ALA A 825 9.41 -3.58 -15.90
C ALA A 825 10.23 -2.28 -15.88
N ALA A 826 11.55 -2.36 -16.07
CA ALA A 826 12.46 -1.22 -16.14
C ALA A 826 12.29 -0.37 -17.41
N GLY A 827 11.45 -0.79 -18.37
CA GLY A 827 11.18 -0.07 -19.61
C GLY A 827 12.16 -0.37 -20.75
N CYS A 828 12.94 -1.44 -20.66
CA CYS A 828 13.79 -1.89 -21.77
C CYS A 828 12.93 -2.47 -22.91
N LEU A 829 13.38 -2.28 -24.16
CA LEU A 829 12.92 -3.13 -25.27
C LEU A 829 13.59 -4.51 -25.12
N VAL A 830 12.80 -5.54 -24.89
CA VAL A 830 13.29 -6.92 -24.82
C VAL A 830 13.33 -7.53 -26.21
N LEU A 831 14.45 -8.15 -26.56
CA LEU A 831 14.63 -8.85 -27.82
C LEU A 831 15.54 -10.06 -27.65
N GLY A 832 15.34 -11.11 -28.44
CA GLY A 832 16.08 -12.36 -28.32
C GLY A 832 15.18 -13.56 -28.06
N PHE A 833 15.69 -14.54 -27.33
CA PHE A 833 15.00 -15.81 -27.13
C PHE A 833 13.98 -15.69 -26.00
N ALA A 834 12.77 -16.19 -26.24
CA ALA A 834 11.76 -16.37 -25.20
C ALA A 834 12.04 -17.61 -24.32
N GLY A 835 12.85 -18.56 -24.80
CA GLY A 835 12.96 -19.88 -24.18
C GLY A 835 11.62 -20.60 -24.11
N VAL A 836 11.51 -21.66 -23.30
CA VAL A 836 10.23 -22.38 -23.09
C VAL A 836 9.33 -21.63 -22.12
N GLY A 837 9.88 -21.18 -20.98
CA GLY A 837 9.13 -20.46 -19.95
C GLY A 837 8.62 -19.08 -20.38
N GLY A 838 9.41 -18.34 -21.14
CA GLY A 838 9.04 -16.99 -21.55
C GLY A 838 7.95 -16.94 -22.64
N GLN A 839 7.56 -18.08 -23.22
CA GLN A 839 6.41 -18.16 -24.14
C GLN A 839 5.10 -17.69 -23.47
N GLU A 840 5.01 -17.77 -22.14
CA GLU A 840 3.84 -17.32 -21.37
C GLU A 840 3.58 -15.81 -21.46
N TYR A 841 4.64 -15.02 -21.69
CA TYR A 841 4.56 -13.57 -21.80
C TYR A 841 5.09 -13.01 -23.12
N ALA A 842 5.88 -13.76 -23.89
CA ALA A 842 6.46 -13.29 -25.14
C ALA A 842 5.38 -13.13 -26.22
N ARG A 843 5.15 -11.89 -26.65
CA ARG A 843 4.18 -11.56 -27.69
C ARG A 843 4.80 -10.64 -28.75
N PRO A 844 4.32 -10.66 -29.99
CA PRO A 844 4.84 -9.78 -31.05
C PRO A 844 4.74 -8.29 -30.73
N ASP A 845 3.81 -7.91 -29.85
CA ASP A 845 3.55 -6.52 -29.47
C ASP A 845 4.42 -6.03 -28.29
N ASN A 846 5.16 -6.91 -27.60
CA ASN A 846 5.87 -6.57 -26.35
C ASN A 846 7.38 -6.88 -26.35
N GLY A 847 7.90 -7.39 -27.46
CA GLY A 847 9.31 -7.66 -27.65
C GLY A 847 9.61 -8.14 -29.07
N LEU A 848 10.89 -8.15 -29.43
CA LEU A 848 11.36 -8.69 -30.71
C LEU A 848 11.93 -10.09 -30.49
N TRP A 849 11.05 -11.08 -30.59
CA TRP A 849 11.38 -12.47 -30.28
C TRP A 849 11.95 -13.18 -31.51
N VAL A 850 13.04 -13.91 -31.29
CA VAL A 850 13.67 -14.77 -32.31
C VAL A 850 13.67 -16.22 -31.82
N THR A 851 13.76 -17.15 -32.77
CA THR A 851 13.78 -18.60 -32.50
C THR A 851 14.96 -18.94 -31.58
N ASP A 852 14.73 -19.74 -30.54
CA ASP A 852 15.79 -20.15 -29.60
C ASP A 852 16.95 -20.83 -30.34
N GLY A 853 18.17 -20.38 -30.05
CA GLY A 853 19.40 -20.85 -30.69
C GLY A 853 19.77 -20.17 -32.01
N ASP A 854 18.91 -19.32 -32.59
CA ASP A 854 19.21 -18.60 -33.83
C ASP A 854 20.01 -17.31 -33.57
N GLY A 855 21.31 -17.49 -33.30
CA GLY A 855 22.28 -16.41 -33.07
C GLY A 855 22.38 -15.38 -34.21
N PRO A 856 22.46 -15.78 -35.49
CA PRO A 856 22.47 -14.86 -36.63
C PRO A 856 21.20 -13.98 -36.71
N SER A 857 20.00 -14.57 -36.58
CA SER A 857 18.77 -13.77 -36.63
C SER A 857 18.64 -12.81 -35.44
N LEU A 858 19.11 -13.20 -34.25
CA LEU A 858 19.22 -12.31 -33.09
C LEU A 858 20.14 -11.12 -33.38
N LEU A 859 21.32 -11.40 -33.96
CA LEU A 859 22.31 -10.40 -34.33
C LEU A 859 21.72 -9.36 -35.30
N ASP A 860 21.05 -9.82 -36.37
CA ASP A 860 20.43 -8.95 -37.38
C ASP A 860 19.24 -8.17 -36.83
N THR A 861 18.39 -8.81 -36.01
CA THR A 861 17.21 -8.18 -35.40
C THR A 861 17.61 -7.05 -34.45
N LEU A 862 18.64 -7.26 -33.63
CA LEU A 862 19.16 -6.24 -32.72
C LEU A 862 19.73 -5.04 -33.49
N ALA A 863 20.49 -5.28 -34.56
CA ALA A 863 21.04 -4.20 -35.39
C ALA A 863 19.94 -3.42 -36.11
N ALA A 864 18.91 -4.10 -36.64
CA ALA A 864 17.77 -3.45 -37.27
C ALA A 864 16.98 -2.58 -36.28
N ALA A 865 16.76 -3.06 -35.05
CA ALA A 865 16.07 -2.30 -34.02
C ALA A 865 16.85 -1.04 -33.59
N LEU A 866 18.18 -1.15 -33.42
CA LEU A 866 19.03 0.00 -33.10
C LEU A 866 19.05 1.04 -34.21
N ARG A 867 19.18 0.61 -35.48
CA ARG A 867 19.15 1.52 -36.64
C ARG A 867 17.81 2.23 -36.78
N ARG A 868 16.71 1.49 -36.61
CA ARG A 868 15.36 2.06 -36.66
C ARG A 868 15.14 3.10 -35.58
N GLU A 869 15.54 2.82 -34.34
CA GLU A 869 15.40 3.79 -33.25
C GLU A 869 16.30 5.03 -33.44
N ARG A 870 17.48 4.88 -34.07
CA ARG A 870 18.35 6.02 -34.44
C ARG A 870 17.70 6.89 -35.52
N SER A 871 17.04 6.30 -36.51
CA SER A 871 16.34 7.05 -37.57
C SER A 871 14.98 7.61 -37.14
N GLU A 872 14.30 6.92 -36.23
CA GLU A 872 12.94 7.21 -35.77
C GLU A 872 12.91 7.10 -34.23
N PRO A 873 13.30 8.17 -33.50
CA PRO A 873 13.31 8.15 -32.03
C PRO A 873 11.92 7.86 -31.46
N GLY A 874 11.81 6.80 -30.64
CA GLY A 874 10.54 6.38 -30.04
C GLY A 874 9.77 5.32 -30.85
N ALA A 875 10.32 4.80 -31.95
CA ALA A 875 9.70 3.75 -32.77
C ALA A 875 9.18 2.54 -31.97
N PHE A 876 9.85 2.20 -30.86
CA PHE A 876 9.47 1.08 -29.99
C PHE A 876 8.77 1.48 -28.68
N ASP A 877 8.31 2.72 -28.53
CA ASP A 877 7.65 3.18 -27.29
C ASP A 877 6.36 2.42 -26.97
N ALA A 878 5.56 2.12 -28.00
CA ALA A 878 4.35 1.31 -27.84
C ALA A 878 4.69 -0.11 -27.35
N MET A 879 5.74 -0.72 -27.91
CA MET A 879 6.19 -2.07 -27.56
C MET A 879 6.76 -2.13 -26.13
N ARG A 880 7.54 -1.12 -25.72
CA ARG A 880 8.01 -0.96 -24.33
C ARG A 880 6.84 -0.83 -23.35
N ARG A 881 5.82 -0.02 -23.69
CA ARG A 881 4.59 0.10 -22.88
C ARG A 881 3.84 -1.22 -22.80
N ALA A 882 3.72 -1.96 -23.89
CA ALA A 882 3.09 -3.28 -23.90
C ALA A 882 3.88 -4.29 -23.04
N GLY A 883 5.21 -4.22 -23.04
CA GLY A 883 6.09 -4.95 -22.12
C GLY A 883 5.80 -4.62 -20.66
N GLN A 884 5.77 -3.33 -20.30
CA GLN A 884 5.44 -2.89 -18.94
C GLN A 884 4.03 -3.30 -18.50
N GLN A 885 3.05 -3.25 -19.40
CA GLN A 885 1.69 -3.73 -19.14
C GLN A 885 1.66 -5.24 -18.94
N CYS A 886 2.48 -6.00 -19.67
CA CYS A 886 2.59 -7.45 -19.51
C CYS A 886 3.03 -7.84 -18.08
N VAL A 887 3.93 -7.05 -17.48
CA VAL A 887 4.43 -7.27 -16.12
C VAL A 887 3.32 -7.20 -15.05
N ALA A 888 2.18 -6.53 -15.32
CA ALA A 888 1.07 -6.46 -14.37
C ALA A 888 0.53 -7.84 -13.94
N ARG A 889 0.64 -8.86 -14.82
CA ARG A 889 0.27 -10.26 -14.53
C ARG A 889 1.16 -10.91 -13.48
N TYR A 890 2.34 -10.37 -13.25
CA TYR A 890 3.35 -10.87 -12.31
C TYR A 890 3.53 -9.89 -11.13
N SER A 891 2.49 -9.15 -10.77
CA SER A 891 2.55 -8.18 -9.68
C SER A 891 2.63 -8.86 -8.30
N PRO A 892 3.13 -8.17 -7.26
CA PRO A 892 3.05 -8.65 -5.89
C PRO A 892 1.63 -9.05 -5.46
N SER A 893 0.60 -8.30 -5.90
CA SER A 893 -0.80 -8.66 -5.63
C SER A 893 -1.18 -10.00 -6.26
N ALA A 894 -0.80 -10.25 -7.52
CA ALA A 894 -1.10 -11.50 -8.19
C ALA A 894 -0.41 -12.70 -7.51
N GLN A 895 0.81 -12.53 -7.01
CA GLN A 895 1.50 -13.53 -6.21
C GLN A 895 0.80 -13.74 -4.86
N ASP A 896 0.45 -12.68 -4.15
CA ASP A 896 -0.22 -12.73 -2.85
C ASP A 896 -1.58 -13.47 -2.96
N ASP A 897 -2.36 -13.22 -4.01
CA ASP A 897 -3.63 -13.89 -4.25
C ASP A 897 -3.44 -15.39 -4.54
N ALA A 898 -2.47 -15.75 -5.38
CA ALA A 898 -2.15 -17.14 -5.70
C ALA A 898 -1.64 -17.91 -4.47
N LEU A 899 -0.80 -17.28 -3.64
CA LEU A 899 -0.32 -17.85 -2.38
C LEU A 899 -1.46 -18.05 -1.38
N ARG A 900 -2.35 -17.05 -1.23
CA ARG A 900 -3.52 -17.16 -0.35
C ARG A 900 -4.37 -18.37 -0.72
N GLN A 901 -4.66 -18.55 -2.02
CA GLN A 901 -5.45 -19.67 -2.49
C GLN A 901 -4.74 -21.01 -2.26
N ALA A 902 -3.49 -21.13 -2.70
CA ALA A 902 -2.72 -22.36 -2.59
C ALA A 902 -2.59 -22.79 -1.11
N PHE A 903 -2.19 -21.87 -0.23
CA PHE A 903 -1.92 -22.22 1.16
C PHE A 903 -3.16 -22.37 2.03
N ALA A 904 -4.31 -21.78 1.66
CA ALA A 904 -5.58 -22.12 2.29
C ALA A 904 -5.93 -23.61 2.09
N GLU A 905 -5.72 -24.13 0.88
CA GLU A 905 -5.98 -25.55 0.56
C GLU A 905 -4.90 -26.49 1.12
N ILE A 906 -3.63 -26.11 1.05
CA ILE A 906 -2.50 -26.90 1.58
C ILE A 906 -2.64 -27.10 3.09
N VAL A 907 -2.92 -26.04 3.84
CA VAL A 907 -3.10 -26.12 5.30
C VAL A 907 -4.32 -26.97 5.64
N ALA A 908 -5.45 -26.75 4.97
CA ALA A 908 -6.65 -27.56 5.18
C ALA A 908 -6.43 -29.07 4.91
N ARG A 909 -5.61 -29.41 3.91
CA ARG A 909 -5.23 -30.80 3.61
C ARG A 909 -4.35 -31.39 4.71
N SER A 910 -3.39 -30.62 5.21
CA SER A 910 -2.49 -31.07 6.28
C SER A 910 -3.20 -31.36 7.60
N GLU A 911 -4.32 -30.67 7.87
CA GLU A 911 -5.11 -30.84 9.10
C GLU A 911 -6.18 -31.94 8.99
N SER A 912 -6.70 -32.23 7.79
CA SER A 912 -7.88 -33.10 7.59
C SER A 912 -7.60 -34.48 6.95
N GLY A 913 -6.43 -34.69 6.35
CA GLY A 913 -6.02 -35.98 5.77
C GLY A 913 -6.87 -36.50 4.59
N LYS A 914 -7.71 -35.67 3.96
CA LYS A 914 -8.55 -36.04 2.80
C LYS A 914 -8.40 -35.07 1.63
N ALA A 915 -8.43 -35.60 0.40
CA ALA A 915 -8.33 -34.82 -0.83
C ALA A 915 -9.60 -34.01 -1.12
N VAL A 916 -9.44 -32.69 -1.29
CA VAL A 916 -10.50 -31.76 -1.71
C VAL A 916 -10.32 -31.43 -3.20
N VAL A 917 -11.41 -31.50 -3.97
CA VAL A 917 -11.46 -31.21 -5.42
C VAL A 917 -11.23 -29.70 -5.66
N PRO A 918 -10.43 -29.28 -6.68
CA PRO A 918 -10.03 -27.88 -6.85
C PRO A 918 -11.21 -26.98 -7.25
N SER A 919 -11.30 -25.79 -6.64
CA SER A 919 -12.15 -24.68 -7.12
C SER A 919 -11.33 -23.70 -7.96
N LEU A 920 -11.90 -23.25 -9.08
CA LEU A 920 -11.31 -22.27 -10.01
C LEU A 920 -11.11 -20.88 -9.36
N PRO A 921 -10.11 -20.06 -9.80
CA PRO A 921 -9.57 -18.89 -9.08
C PRO A 921 -10.52 -17.66 -8.96
N ALA A 922 -10.26 -16.80 -7.95
CA ALA A 922 -11.02 -15.59 -7.61
C ALA A 922 -10.72 -14.37 -8.51
N THR A 923 -11.72 -13.50 -8.73
CA THR A 923 -11.79 -12.61 -9.90
C THR A 923 -12.14 -11.15 -9.58
N TRP A 924 -11.79 -10.21 -10.48
CA TRP A 924 -12.15 -8.78 -10.43
C TRP A 924 -13.41 -8.55 -11.27
N TRP A 925 -14.42 -7.86 -10.72
CA TRP A 925 -15.70 -7.61 -11.39
C TRP A 925 -15.69 -6.29 -12.19
N VAL A 926 -16.11 -6.34 -13.45
CA VAL A 926 -16.34 -5.20 -14.35
C VAL A 926 -17.77 -4.68 -14.13
N PRO A 927 -17.96 -3.48 -13.56
CA PRO A 927 -19.28 -2.86 -13.48
C PRO A 927 -19.70 -2.32 -14.85
N VAL A 928 -20.93 -2.58 -15.26
CA VAL A 928 -21.53 -2.07 -16.49
C VAL A 928 -22.72 -1.18 -16.14
N ASP A 929 -22.54 0.13 -16.31
CA ASP A 929 -23.57 1.14 -16.08
C ASP A 929 -24.35 1.46 -17.37
N VAL A 930 -25.64 1.17 -17.35
CA VAL A 930 -26.56 1.40 -18.46
C VAL A 930 -27.52 2.53 -18.10
N PRO A 931 -27.37 3.73 -18.69
CA PRO A 931 -28.24 4.88 -18.42
C PRO A 931 -29.71 4.58 -18.76
N GLY A 932 -30.64 5.21 -18.04
CA GLY A 932 -32.08 5.14 -18.29
C GLY A 932 -32.78 6.44 -17.88
N GLU A 933 -34.04 6.64 -18.30
CA GLU A 933 -34.83 7.82 -17.96
C GLU A 933 -35.13 7.86 -16.45
N GLY A 934 -34.29 8.57 -15.70
CA GLY A 934 -34.45 8.83 -14.26
C GLY A 934 -33.60 7.97 -13.32
N ARG A 935 -33.03 6.82 -13.76
CA ARG A 935 -32.09 6.01 -12.96
C ARG A 935 -31.19 5.13 -13.84
N SER A 936 -29.88 5.13 -13.57
CA SER A 936 -28.92 4.21 -14.21
C SER A 936 -29.08 2.80 -13.62
N THR A 937 -29.07 1.77 -14.47
CA THR A 937 -29.08 0.36 -14.04
C THR A 937 -27.67 -0.23 -14.19
N ARG A 938 -27.23 -1.02 -13.21
CA ARG A 938 -25.89 -1.61 -13.18
C ARG A 938 -25.95 -3.13 -13.12
N PHE A 939 -25.10 -3.79 -13.89
CA PHE A 939 -24.78 -5.21 -13.73
C PHE A 939 -23.25 -5.42 -13.69
N TYR A 940 -22.81 -6.63 -13.40
CA TYR A 940 -21.39 -6.96 -13.23
C TYR A 940 -21.00 -8.18 -14.08
N MET A 941 -19.79 -8.13 -14.64
CA MET A 941 -19.17 -9.25 -15.34
C MET A 941 -17.84 -9.60 -14.70
N ASP A 942 -17.53 -10.88 -14.59
CA ASP A 942 -16.29 -11.41 -14.08
C ASP A 942 -15.16 -11.26 -15.13
N ALA A 943 -14.11 -10.49 -14.83
CA ALA A 943 -12.97 -10.32 -15.75
C ALA A 943 -12.04 -11.54 -15.82
N CYS A 944 -12.15 -12.48 -14.88
CA CYS A 944 -11.37 -13.71 -14.78
C CYS A 944 -9.85 -13.52 -14.82
N GLY A 945 -9.35 -12.42 -14.25
CA GLY A 945 -7.93 -12.04 -14.33
C GLY A 945 -7.54 -11.49 -15.71
N GLY A 946 -8.49 -10.88 -16.42
CA GLY A 946 -8.33 -10.39 -17.79
C GLY A 946 -8.55 -11.46 -18.86
N ARG A 947 -9.11 -12.62 -18.49
CA ARG A 947 -9.33 -13.76 -19.40
C ARG A 947 -10.66 -13.71 -20.14
N ASP A 948 -11.71 -13.11 -19.57
CA ASP A 948 -12.97 -12.94 -20.30
C ASP A 948 -12.82 -11.80 -21.35
N GLN A 949 -12.87 -12.17 -22.64
CA GLN A 949 -12.70 -11.22 -23.75
C GLN A 949 -13.82 -10.18 -23.80
N VAL A 950 -15.05 -10.58 -23.49
CA VAL A 950 -16.23 -9.72 -23.52
C VAL A 950 -16.16 -8.72 -22.37
N ALA A 951 -15.88 -9.19 -21.16
CA ALA A 951 -15.69 -8.32 -20.00
C ALA A 951 -14.53 -7.32 -20.22
N ALA A 952 -13.44 -7.78 -20.85
CA ALA A 952 -12.30 -6.92 -21.19
C ALA A 952 -12.62 -5.88 -22.29
N ALA A 953 -13.41 -6.25 -23.29
CA ALA A 953 -13.85 -5.33 -24.34
C ALA A 953 -14.78 -4.25 -23.77
N VAL A 954 -15.79 -4.66 -22.99
CA VAL A 954 -16.74 -3.77 -22.31
C VAL A 954 -16.03 -2.85 -21.32
N SER A 955 -15.07 -3.36 -20.54
CA SER A 955 -14.29 -2.54 -19.60
C SER A 955 -13.43 -1.47 -20.31
N ARG A 956 -12.95 -1.73 -21.53
CA ARG A 956 -12.06 -0.80 -22.26
C ARG A 956 -12.82 0.27 -23.02
N ALA A 957 -13.88 -0.12 -23.72
CA ALA A 957 -14.57 0.75 -24.69
C ALA A 957 -16.00 1.14 -24.25
N GLY A 958 -16.48 0.59 -23.13
CA GLY A 958 -17.87 0.73 -22.68
C GLY A 958 -18.81 -0.26 -23.38
N TRP A 959 -19.94 -0.55 -22.73
CA TRP A 959 -20.90 -1.56 -23.21
C TRP A 959 -21.54 -1.25 -24.57
N GLN A 960 -21.58 0.03 -24.95
CA GLN A 960 -22.19 0.48 -26.21
C GLN A 960 -21.29 0.23 -27.43
N ALA A 961 -19.98 0.10 -27.19
CA ALA A 961 -18.98 -0.06 -28.24
C ALA A 961 -18.74 -1.54 -28.59
N TYR A 962 -19.14 -2.46 -27.71
CA TYR A 962 -19.10 -3.90 -27.99
C TYR A 962 -20.13 -4.22 -29.07
N GLU A 963 -19.70 -4.69 -30.26
CA GLU A 963 -20.61 -5.02 -31.38
C GLU A 963 -21.63 -3.90 -31.69
N ALA A 964 -21.14 -2.66 -31.71
CA ALA A 964 -22.00 -1.50 -31.94
C ALA A 964 -22.66 -1.55 -33.33
N PRO A 965 -23.97 -1.23 -33.47
CA PRO A 965 -24.88 -0.65 -32.46
C PRO A 965 -25.80 -1.65 -31.72
N LEU A 966 -25.56 -2.97 -31.80
CA LEU A 966 -26.49 -4.01 -31.31
C LEU A 966 -26.86 -3.86 -29.81
N PRO A 967 -25.94 -3.60 -28.86
CA PRO A 967 -26.30 -3.45 -27.45
C PRO A 967 -27.32 -2.34 -27.22
N ARG A 968 -27.24 -1.24 -27.97
CA ARG A 968 -28.19 -0.12 -27.86
C ARG A 968 -29.58 -0.52 -28.34
N VAL A 969 -29.66 -1.27 -29.43
CA VAL A 969 -30.93 -1.81 -29.97
C VAL A 969 -31.59 -2.74 -28.96
N ILE A 970 -30.83 -3.66 -28.36
CA ILE A 970 -31.34 -4.60 -27.35
C ILE A 970 -31.83 -3.85 -26.12
N ALA A 971 -31.02 -2.93 -25.58
CA ALA A 971 -31.38 -2.15 -24.40
C ALA A 971 -32.69 -1.38 -24.61
N GLU A 972 -32.84 -0.73 -25.76
CA GLU A 972 -34.02 0.08 -26.05
C GLU A 972 -35.27 -0.77 -26.28
N PHE A 973 -35.15 -1.86 -27.04
CA PHE A 973 -36.25 -2.78 -27.23
C PHE A 973 -36.72 -3.39 -25.90
N CYS A 974 -35.78 -3.74 -25.01
CA CYS A 974 -36.11 -4.29 -23.70
C CYS A 974 -36.85 -3.29 -22.79
N ARG A 975 -36.44 -2.01 -22.79
CA ARG A 975 -37.12 -0.96 -22.02
C ARG A 975 -38.56 -0.75 -22.47
N GLN A 976 -38.79 -0.76 -23.78
CA GLN A 976 -40.09 -0.41 -24.35
C GLN A 976 -41.10 -1.57 -24.35
N ARG A 977 -40.61 -2.80 -24.56
CA ARG A 977 -41.48 -3.96 -24.86
C ARG A 977 -41.49 -5.04 -23.78
N ALA A 978 -40.59 -4.97 -22.81
CA ALA A 978 -40.39 -5.99 -21.78
C ALA A 978 -40.49 -7.43 -22.34
N PRO A 979 -39.68 -7.78 -23.36
CA PRO A 979 -39.84 -9.00 -24.12
C PRO A 979 -39.42 -10.24 -23.32
N THR A 980 -39.78 -11.40 -23.85
CA THR A 980 -39.01 -12.63 -23.60
C THR A 980 -37.77 -12.59 -24.49
N PHE A 981 -36.59 -12.60 -23.88
CA PHE A 981 -35.31 -12.58 -24.59
C PHE A 981 -34.72 -13.98 -24.66
N ILE A 982 -34.26 -14.41 -25.83
CA ILE A 982 -33.59 -15.69 -26.04
C ILE A 982 -32.17 -15.40 -26.54
N ASP A 983 -31.18 -15.87 -25.80
CA ASP A 983 -29.76 -15.65 -26.08
C ASP A 983 -29.12 -16.98 -26.49
N VAL A 984 -28.83 -17.15 -27.77
CA VAL A 984 -28.24 -18.37 -28.33
C VAL A 984 -26.76 -18.14 -28.59
N GLY A 985 -25.92 -18.94 -27.92
CA GLY A 985 -24.48 -18.65 -27.80
C GLY A 985 -24.24 -17.57 -26.74
N ALA A 986 -24.84 -17.77 -25.55
CA ALA A 986 -24.91 -16.72 -24.52
C ALA A 986 -23.56 -16.44 -23.84
N ASN A 987 -22.62 -17.38 -23.92
CA ASN A 987 -21.27 -17.22 -23.41
C ASN A 987 -21.21 -16.83 -21.92
N THR A 988 -20.37 -15.86 -21.53
CA THR A 988 -20.31 -15.32 -20.15
C THR A 988 -21.49 -14.39 -19.82
N GLY A 989 -22.39 -14.13 -20.77
CA GLY A 989 -23.74 -13.61 -20.50
C GLY A 989 -23.95 -12.12 -20.68
N PHE A 990 -23.10 -11.41 -21.44
CA PHE A 990 -23.24 -9.96 -21.64
C PHE A 990 -24.63 -9.55 -22.14
N TYR A 991 -25.13 -10.14 -23.23
CA TYR A 991 -26.44 -9.79 -23.78
C TYR A 991 -27.60 -10.21 -22.89
N SER A 992 -27.51 -11.39 -22.27
CA SER A 992 -28.46 -11.85 -21.26
C SER A 992 -28.59 -10.89 -20.07
N LEU A 993 -27.47 -10.42 -19.52
CA LEU A 993 -27.44 -9.45 -18.41
C LEU A 993 -27.96 -8.09 -18.84
N LEU A 994 -27.55 -7.62 -20.03
CA LEU A 994 -28.01 -6.35 -20.60
C LEU A 994 -29.53 -6.35 -20.79
N ALA A 995 -30.10 -7.39 -21.40
CA ALA A 995 -31.54 -7.52 -21.62
C ALA A 995 -32.31 -7.54 -20.29
N ALA A 996 -31.88 -8.36 -19.33
CA ALA A 996 -32.53 -8.46 -18.01
C ALA A 996 -32.47 -7.14 -17.23
N ALA A 997 -31.32 -6.45 -17.26
CA ALA A 997 -31.10 -5.17 -16.61
C ALA A 997 -31.93 -4.04 -17.25
N THR A 998 -32.14 -4.10 -18.57
CA THR A 998 -32.83 -3.04 -19.34
C THR A 998 -34.33 -3.27 -19.50
N GLY A 999 -34.89 -4.34 -18.93
CA GLY A 999 -36.35 -4.47 -18.79
C GLY A 999 -36.95 -5.74 -19.39
N ALA A 1000 -36.16 -6.68 -19.92
CA ALA A 1000 -36.69 -7.97 -20.33
C ALA A 1000 -37.45 -8.64 -19.18
N ALA A 1001 -38.57 -9.27 -19.52
CA ALA A 1001 -39.46 -9.90 -18.54
C ALA A 1001 -38.97 -11.30 -18.18
N ALA A 1002 -38.36 -12.00 -19.14
CA ALA A 1002 -37.65 -13.26 -18.94
C ALA A 1002 -36.51 -13.37 -19.96
N VAL A 1003 -35.43 -14.05 -19.58
CA VAL A 1003 -34.27 -14.32 -20.43
C VAL A 1003 -33.99 -15.83 -20.39
N HIS A 1004 -33.95 -16.46 -21.56
CA HIS A 1004 -33.52 -17.85 -21.73
C HIS A 1004 -32.19 -17.88 -22.48
N ALA A 1005 -31.13 -18.24 -21.78
CA ALA A 1005 -29.76 -18.26 -22.30
C ALA A 1005 -29.34 -19.71 -22.61
N PHE A 1006 -28.74 -19.95 -23.77
CA PHE A 1006 -28.22 -21.26 -24.20
C PHE A 1006 -26.70 -21.19 -24.32
N GLU A 1007 -26.01 -21.90 -23.41
CA GLU A 1007 -24.54 -22.03 -23.41
C GLU A 1007 -24.16 -23.47 -23.03
N PRO A 1008 -23.68 -24.28 -23.99
CA PRO A 1008 -23.42 -25.69 -23.76
C PRO A 1008 -22.09 -26.03 -23.06
N VAL A 1009 -21.17 -25.06 -22.88
CA VAL A 1009 -19.87 -25.30 -22.24
C VAL A 1009 -19.99 -25.10 -20.72
N PRO A 1010 -19.86 -26.15 -19.88
CA PRO A 1010 -20.13 -26.05 -18.45
C PRO A 1010 -19.22 -25.06 -17.70
N GLU A 1011 -18.00 -24.86 -18.17
CA GLU A 1011 -17.07 -23.89 -17.57
C GLU A 1011 -17.53 -22.44 -17.80
N ILE A 1012 -17.96 -22.13 -19.02
CA ILE A 1012 -18.51 -20.83 -19.39
C ILE A 1012 -19.86 -20.62 -18.70
N GLY A 1013 -20.71 -21.64 -18.65
CA GLY A 1013 -21.99 -21.62 -17.94
C GLY A 1013 -21.86 -21.32 -16.44
N ARG A 1014 -20.83 -21.87 -15.77
CA ARG A 1014 -20.55 -21.52 -14.35
C ARG A 1014 -20.21 -20.05 -14.18
N MET A 1015 -19.43 -19.48 -15.10
CA MET A 1015 -19.08 -18.05 -15.07
C MET A 1015 -20.28 -17.17 -15.35
N PHE A 1016 -21.09 -17.53 -16.35
CA PHE A 1016 -22.36 -16.89 -16.64
C PHE A 1016 -23.22 -16.81 -15.37
N LEU A 1017 -23.41 -17.92 -14.65
CA LEU A 1017 -24.20 -17.95 -13.42
C LEU A 1017 -23.59 -17.09 -12.31
N ALA A 1018 -22.26 -17.01 -12.22
CA ALA A 1018 -21.58 -16.11 -11.29
C ALA A 1018 -21.87 -14.62 -11.61
N ASN A 1019 -21.85 -14.25 -12.89
CA ASN A 1019 -22.20 -12.90 -13.36
C ASN A 1019 -23.68 -12.56 -13.05
N VAL A 1020 -24.59 -13.50 -13.30
CA VAL A 1020 -26.01 -13.35 -12.97
C VAL A 1020 -26.20 -13.19 -11.47
N ALA A 1021 -25.49 -13.99 -10.67
CA ALA A 1021 -25.60 -13.95 -9.21
C ALA A 1021 -25.10 -12.63 -8.62
N GLN A 1022 -23.94 -12.17 -9.08
CA GLN A 1022 -23.36 -10.90 -8.67
C GLN A 1022 -24.23 -9.70 -9.07
N SER A 1023 -24.93 -9.81 -10.21
CA SER A 1023 -25.80 -8.76 -10.72
C SER A 1023 -27.20 -8.76 -10.09
N GLY A 1024 -27.56 -9.77 -9.29
CA GLY A 1024 -28.88 -9.89 -8.68
C GLY A 1024 -30.02 -10.16 -9.68
N LEU A 1025 -29.72 -10.83 -10.80
CA LEU A 1025 -30.65 -11.04 -11.92
C LEU A 1025 -31.17 -12.49 -12.04
N GLN A 1026 -30.94 -13.33 -11.02
CA GLN A 1026 -31.31 -14.77 -11.02
C GLN A 1026 -32.82 -15.00 -11.25
N ALA A 1027 -33.67 -14.07 -10.82
CA ALA A 1027 -35.12 -14.19 -10.98
C ALA A 1027 -35.62 -14.00 -12.42
N LYS A 1028 -34.77 -13.43 -13.31
CA LYS A 1028 -35.13 -13.13 -14.69
C LYS A 1028 -34.42 -14.02 -15.71
N ILE A 1029 -33.28 -14.61 -15.36
CA ILE A 1029 -32.39 -15.31 -16.30
C ILE A 1029 -32.38 -16.81 -15.99
N GLN A 1030 -32.72 -17.62 -16.99
CA GLN A 1030 -32.60 -19.07 -16.97
C GLN A 1030 -31.50 -19.53 -17.94
N LEU A 1031 -30.51 -20.25 -17.44
CA LEU A 1031 -29.45 -20.86 -18.24
C LEU A 1031 -29.80 -22.30 -18.63
N HIS A 1032 -29.68 -22.60 -19.91
CA HIS A 1032 -29.80 -23.93 -20.51
C HIS A 1032 -28.41 -24.41 -20.95
N GLU A 1033 -27.88 -25.45 -20.29
CA GLU A 1033 -26.59 -26.07 -20.65
C GLU A 1033 -26.70 -26.98 -21.89
N LYS A 1034 -27.26 -26.42 -22.99
CA LYS A 1034 -27.54 -27.13 -24.25
C LYS A 1034 -27.25 -26.20 -25.42
N GLY A 1035 -26.80 -26.77 -26.53
CA GLY A 1035 -26.72 -26.06 -27.81
C GLY A 1035 -28.06 -26.07 -28.53
N LEU A 1036 -28.26 -25.13 -29.47
CA LEU A 1036 -29.37 -25.16 -30.41
C LEU A 1036 -28.88 -25.49 -31.82
N GLY A 1037 -29.69 -26.24 -32.58
CA GLY A 1037 -29.39 -26.60 -33.95
C GLY A 1037 -30.58 -27.22 -34.68
N ALA A 1038 -30.34 -27.76 -35.88
CA ALA A 1038 -31.40 -28.25 -36.76
C ALA A 1038 -32.08 -29.54 -36.27
N THR A 1039 -31.38 -30.36 -35.48
CA THR A 1039 -31.89 -31.63 -34.94
C THR A 1039 -31.45 -31.85 -33.49
N ALA A 1040 -32.31 -32.48 -32.69
CA ALA A 1040 -32.00 -32.82 -31.31
C ALA A 1040 -31.12 -34.07 -31.25
N ALA A 1041 -29.87 -33.92 -30.84
CA ALA A 1041 -28.88 -34.99 -30.80
C ALA A 1041 -27.71 -34.63 -29.88
N ARG A 1042 -26.89 -35.61 -29.51
CA ARG A 1042 -25.55 -35.33 -28.97
C ARG A 1042 -24.61 -35.04 -30.12
N GLN A 1043 -23.97 -33.87 -30.10
CA GLN A 1043 -23.07 -33.43 -31.17
C GLN A 1043 -21.74 -32.94 -30.60
N ALA A 1044 -20.70 -33.02 -31.43
CA ALA A 1044 -19.38 -32.52 -31.10
C ALA A 1044 -19.35 -30.99 -31.27
N LEU A 1045 -19.09 -30.27 -30.18
CA LEU A 1045 -18.73 -28.87 -30.19
C LEU A 1045 -17.21 -28.75 -30.28
N TYR A 1046 -16.72 -28.02 -31.29
CA TYR A 1046 -15.30 -27.81 -31.52
C TYR A 1046 -14.87 -26.51 -30.85
N LEU A 1047 -13.89 -26.63 -29.95
CA LEU A 1047 -13.33 -25.51 -29.20
C LEU A 1047 -12.02 -25.07 -29.88
N PRO A 1048 -11.91 -23.82 -30.37
CA PRO A 1048 -10.70 -23.33 -31.04
C PRO A 1048 -9.48 -23.25 -30.11
N TRP A 1049 -8.26 -23.18 -30.65
CA TRP A 1049 -7.04 -23.11 -29.83
C TRP A 1049 -6.87 -21.77 -29.09
N SER A 1050 -6.90 -21.79 -27.75
CA SER A 1050 -6.70 -20.60 -26.92
C SER A 1050 -5.21 -20.25 -26.77
N GLY A 1051 -4.58 -19.78 -27.85
CA GLY A 1051 -3.15 -19.39 -27.86
C GLY A 1051 -2.78 -18.17 -27.01
N HIS A 1052 -3.74 -17.56 -26.30
CA HIS A 1052 -3.56 -16.26 -25.62
C HIS A 1052 -4.03 -16.22 -24.15
N GLY A 1053 -4.42 -17.35 -23.56
CA GLY A 1053 -4.85 -17.42 -22.16
C GLY A 1053 -6.18 -16.73 -21.84
N LEU A 1054 -6.95 -16.32 -22.86
CA LEU A 1054 -8.30 -15.77 -22.76
C LEU A 1054 -9.34 -16.88 -22.92
N ILE A 1055 -10.55 -16.69 -22.36
CA ILE A 1055 -11.74 -17.50 -22.61
C ILE A 1055 -12.23 -17.11 -23.99
N GLU A 1056 -12.04 -18.01 -24.96
CA GLU A 1056 -12.42 -17.79 -26.35
C GLU A 1056 -13.91 -18.09 -26.54
N THR A 1057 -14.60 -17.17 -27.20
CA THR A 1057 -16.06 -17.16 -27.30
C THR A 1057 -16.60 -17.91 -28.52
N SER A 1058 -15.72 -18.28 -29.44
CA SER A 1058 -16.07 -18.71 -30.79
C SER A 1058 -16.15 -20.24 -30.95
N ALA A 1059 -16.95 -20.91 -30.12
CA ALA A 1059 -17.18 -22.37 -30.21
C ALA A 1059 -18.24 -22.70 -31.27
N SER A 1060 -18.01 -23.72 -32.10
CA SER A 1060 -18.93 -24.07 -33.18
C SER A 1060 -19.18 -25.57 -33.30
N LEU A 1061 -20.38 -25.95 -33.74
CA LEU A 1061 -20.67 -27.33 -34.19
C LEU A 1061 -20.04 -27.60 -35.57
N ASN A 1062 -19.65 -26.56 -36.30
CA ASN A 1062 -18.98 -26.68 -37.58
C ASN A 1062 -17.47 -26.91 -37.37
N ARG A 1063 -17.01 -28.14 -37.63
CA ARG A 1063 -15.60 -28.52 -37.56
C ARG A 1063 -14.69 -27.62 -38.42
N ASN A 1064 -15.20 -27.09 -39.52
CA ASN A 1064 -14.41 -26.35 -40.49
C ASN A 1064 -14.40 -24.83 -40.23
N PHE A 1065 -15.09 -24.36 -39.19
CA PHE A 1065 -15.18 -22.93 -38.87
C PHE A 1065 -13.80 -22.29 -38.67
N ARG A 1066 -12.83 -23.02 -38.08
CA ARG A 1066 -11.43 -22.60 -37.96
C ARG A 1066 -10.47 -23.74 -38.30
N SER A 1067 -9.27 -23.39 -38.74
CA SER A 1067 -8.23 -24.35 -39.16
C SER A 1067 -7.59 -25.13 -38.00
N HIS A 1068 -7.71 -24.65 -36.75
CA HIS A 1068 -7.09 -25.24 -35.56
C HIS A 1068 -8.04 -25.22 -34.35
N HIS A 1069 -8.23 -26.37 -33.70
CA HIS A 1069 -9.07 -26.56 -32.51
C HIS A 1069 -8.24 -27.09 -31.32
N SER A 1070 -8.41 -26.53 -30.11
CA SER A 1070 -7.76 -27.03 -28.87
C SER A 1070 -8.44 -28.26 -28.28
N GLY A 1071 -9.73 -28.45 -28.58
CA GLY A 1071 -10.52 -29.48 -27.91
C GLY A 1071 -11.84 -29.78 -28.60
N ARG A 1072 -12.48 -30.85 -28.14
CA ARG A 1072 -13.80 -31.28 -28.57
C ARG A 1072 -14.63 -31.64 -27.33
N LEU A 1073 -15.83 -31.09 -27.23
CA LEU A 1073 -16.79 -31.40 -26.17
C LEU A 1073 -18.03 -32.05 -26.80
N ASP A 1074 -18.46 -33.21 -26.29
CA ASP A 1074 -19.72 -33.80 -26.72
C ASP A 1074 -20.87 -33.20 -25.90
N ILE A 1075 -21.69 -32.36 -26.55
CA ILE A 1075 -22.77 -31.59 -25.92
C ILE A 1075 -24.15 -32.12 -26.30
N ALA A 1076 -25.15 -31.81 -25.49
CA ALA A 1076 -26.54 -32.00 -25.88
C ALA A 1076 -26.99 -30.82 -26.75
N VAL A 1077 -27.55 -31.13 -27.92
CA VAL A 1077 -28.17 -30.15 -28.82
C VAL A 1077 -29.67 -30.41 -28.85
N MET A 1078 -30.47 -29.36 -28.77
CA MET A 1078 -31.91 -29.40 -29.00
C MET A 1078 -32.32 -28.47 -30.13
N THR A 1079 -33.56 -28.59 -30.60
CA THR A 1079 -34.11 -27.66 -31.58
C THR A 1079 -34.92 -26.57 -30.86
N LEU A 1080 -35.03 -25.39 -31.46
CA LEU A 1080 -35.85 -24.31 -30.91
C LEU A 1080 -37.35 -24.71 -30.90
N ASP A 1081 -37.77 -25.54 -31.86
CA ASP A 1081 -39.09 -26.18 -31.86
C ASP A 1081 -39.28 -27.16 -30.69
N ALA A 1082 -38.24 -27.89 -30.26
CA ALA A 1082 -38.33 -28.74 -29.07
C ALA A 1082 -38.40 -27.90 -27.79
N PHE A 1083 -37.82 -26.70 -27.80
CA PHE A 1083 -37.98 -25.74 -26.70
C PHE A 1083 -39.44 -25.24 -26.64
N LEU A 1084 -40.05 -24.97 -27.81
CA LEU A 1084 -41.48 -24.62 -27.92
C LEU A 1084 -42.39 -25.70 -27.31
N ASP A 1085 -42.12 -26.96 -27.61
CA ASP A 1085 -42.94 -28.10 -27.19
C ASP A 1085 -42.74 -28.46 -25.70
N GLY A 1086 -41.74 -27.90 -25.04
CA GLY A 1086 -41.36 -28.19 -23.65
C GLY A 1086 -41.54 -27.02 -22.69
N GLU A 1087 -40.43 -26.53 -22.12
CA GLU A 1087 -40.40 -25.50 -21.06
C GLU A 1087 -40.96 -24.13 -21.47
N ALA A 1088 -41.20 -23.90 -22.77
CA ALA A 1088 -41.68 -22.64 -23.33
C ALA A 1088 -43.11 -22.68 -23.92
N ALA A 1089 -43.94 -23.67 -23.58
CA ALA A 1089 -45.25 -23.89 -24.19
C ALA A 1089 -46.21 -22.66 -24.14
N ASP A 1090 -45.98 -21.74 -23.19
CA ASP A 1090 -46.65 -20.44 -23.11
C ASP A 1090 -45.67 -19.31 -22.71
N LEU A 1091 -45.18 -18.56 -23.70
CA LEU A 1091 -44.38 -17.33 -23.50
C LEU A 1091 -45.22 -16.10 -23.08
N GLY A 1092 -46.49 -16.30 -22.71
CA GLY A 1092 -47.35 -15.27 -22.12
C GLY A 1092 -47.79 -14.16 -23.08
N GLY A 1093 -47.79 -14.43 -24.39
CA GLY A 1093 -48.19 -13.48 -25.44
C GLY A 1093 -47.28 -12.25 -25.59
N ARG A 1094 -46.11 -12.23 -24.94
CA ARG A 1094 -45.16 -11.10 -24.98
C ARG A 1094 -44.36 -11.10 -26.28
N PRO A 1095 -43.84 -9.93 -26.71
CA PRO A 1095 -42.88 -9.87 -27.81
C PRO A 1095 -41.65 -10.74 -27.50
N VAL A 1096 -41.11 -11.39 -28.52
CA VAL A 1096 -39.91 -12.24 -28.41
C VAL A 1096 -38.75 -11.59 -29.15
N PHE A 1097 -37.60 -11.52 -28.51
CA PHE A 1097 -36.33 -11.14 -29.13
C PHE A 1097 -35.38 -12.32 -29.07
N ILE A 1098 -34.77 -12.71 -30.18
CA ILE A 1098 -33.75 -13.78 -30.23
C ILE A 1098 -32.45 -13.19 -30.73
N LYS A 1099 -31.37 -13.35 -29.96
CA LYS A 1099 -29.99 -13.19 -30.45
C LYS A 1099 -29.44 -14.55 -30.80
N ILE A 1100 -28.89 -14.70 -32.01
CA ILE A 1100 -28.20 -15.91 -32.45
C ILE A 1100 -26.79 -15.53 -32.90
N ASP A 1101 -25.77 -15.94 -32.14
CA ASP A 1101 -24.41 -16.08 -32.66
C ASP A 1101 -23.84 -17.40 -32.16
N VAL A 1102 -23.60 -18.30 -33.10
CA VAL A 1102 -23.13 -19.67 -32.88
C VAL A 1102 -22.11 -20.06 -33.95
N GLU A 1103 -21.42 -19.06 -34.48
CA GLU A 1103 -20.28 -19.18 -35.36
C GLU A 1103 -20.54 -20.09 -36.56
N THR A 1104 -21.30 -19.58 -37.54
CA THR A 1104 -21.73 -20.22 -38.82
C THR A 1104 -22.88 -21.23 -38.73
N MET A 1105 -23.40 -21.50 -37.53
CA MET A 1105 -24.49 -22.45 -37.30
C MET A 1105 -25.87 -21.79 -37.18
N GLU A 1106 -25.96 -20.48 -37.43
CA GLU A 1106 -27.19 -19.70 -37.35
C GLU A 1106 -28.30 -20.26 -38.26
N PRO A 1107 -28.03 -20.69 -39.52
CA PRO A 1107 -29.05 -21.35 -40.35
C PRO A 1107 -29.62 -22.61 -39.72
N ALA A 1108 -28.81 -23.40 -39.01
CA ALA A 1108 -29.25 -24.63 -38.38
C ALA A 1108 -30.18 -24.35 -37.19
N VAL A 1109 -29.91 -23.29 -36.41
CA VAL A 1109 -30.80 -22.85 -35.33
C VAL A 1109 -32.17 -22.44 -35.88
N ILE A 1110 -32.19 -21.66 -36.97
CA ILE A 1110 -33.43 -21.21 -37.63
C ILE A 1110 -34.19 -22.40 -38.22
N GLN A 1111 -33.51 -23.33 -38.90
CA GLN A 1111 -34.14 -24.55 -39.45
C GLN A 1111 -34.78 -25.41 -38.35
N GLY A 1112 -34.12 -25.54 -37.20
CA GLY A 1112 -34.66 -26.23 -36.04
C GLY A 1112 -35.76 -25.46 -35.30
N GLY A 1113 -36.12 -24.25 -35.74
CA GLY A 1113 -37.02 -23.34 -35.05
C GLY A 1113 -38.17 -22.80 -35.90
N LEU A 1114 -38.44 -23.36 -37.08
CA LEU A 1114 -39.42 -22.79 -38.01
C LEU A 1114 -40.82 -22.70 -37.39
N ARG A 1115 -41.28 -23.69 -36.62
CA ARG A 1115 -42.60 -23.62 -35.96
C ARG A 1115 -42.60 -22.57 -34.85
N PHE A 1116 -41.52 -22.47 -34.08
CA PHE A 1116 -41.33 -21.42 -33.08
C PHE A 1116 -41.41 -20.04 -33.72
N ILE A 1117 -40.68 -19.81 -34.82
CA ILE A 1117 -40.61 -18.53 -35.52
C ILE A 1117 -41.97 -18.19 -36.16
N GLU A 1118 -42.63 -19.14 -36.80
CA GLU A 1118 -43.97 -18.94 -37.38
C GLU A 1118 -45.02 -18.59 -36.31
N ARG A 1119 -44.93 -19.22 -35.13
CA ARG A 1119 -45.86 -18.98 -34.02
C ARG A 1119 -45.60 -17.65 -33.29
N HIS A 1120 -44.35 -17.34 -32.96
CA HIS A 1120 -44.00 -16.22 -32.08
C HIS A 1120 -43.54 -14.96 -32.83
N ARG A 1121 -43.28 -15.07 -34.14
CA ARG A 1121 -42.83 -13.96 -34.99
C ARG A 1121 -41.75 -13.09 -34.30
N PRO A 1122 -40.65 -13.68 -33.81
CA PRO A 1122 -39.65 -12.96 -33.02
C PRO A 1122 -38.92 -11.89 -33.84
N LEU A 1123 -38.44 -10.85 -33.16
CA LEU A 1123 -37.35 -10.01 -33.67
C LEU A 1123 -36.04 -10.77 -33.50
N MET A 1124 -35.25 -10.92 -34.56
CA MET A 1124 -34.02 -11.72 -34.50
C MET A 1124 -32.79 -10.89 -34.85
N ALA A 1125 -31.80 -10.87 -33.96
CA ALA A 1125 -30.44 -10.44 -34.26
C ALA A 1125 -29.60 -11.68 -34.56
N VAL A 1126 -28.99 -11.73 -35.74
CA VAL A 1126 -28.19 -12.86 -36.20
C VAL A 1126 -26.82 -12.38 -36.65
N GLU A 1127 -25.75 -13.05 -36.21
CA GLU A 1127 -24.42 -12.79 -36.75
C GLU A 1127 -24.23 -13.58 -38.05
N ILE A 1128 -23.94 -12.89 -39.15
CA ILE A 1128 -23.67 -13.51 -40.45
C ILE A 1128 -22.24 -13.21 -40.85
N LEU A 1129 -21.37 -14.19 -40.65
CA LEU A 1129 -19.97 -14.11 -41.02
C LEU A 1129 -19.78 -14.19 -42.54
N PRO A 1130 -18.69 -13.62 -43.11
CA PRO A 1130 -18.37 -13.72 -44.54
C PRO A 1130 -18.30 -15.17 -45.07
N GLU A 1131 -17.94 -16.10 -44.21
CA GLU A 1131 -17.86 -17.54 -44.50
C GLU A 1131 -19.21 -18.28 -44.34
N GLY A 1132 -20.27 -17.57 -43.91
CA GLY A 1132 -21.62 -18.11 -43.67
C GLY A 1132 -22.53 -18.13 -44.91
N ASP A 1133 -23.67 -18.83 -44.82
CA ASP A 1133 -24.64 -18.93 -45.91
C ASP A 1133 -25.63 -17.74 -45.91
N ALA A 1134 -25.18 -16.58 -46.38
CA ALA A 1134 -26.04 -15.39 -46.55
C ALA A 1134 -27.29 -15.69 -47.40
N SER A 1135 -27.18 -16.59 -48.39
CA SER A 1135 -28.29 -16.97 -49.28
C SER A 1135 -29.42 -17.70 -48.56
N PHE A 1136 -29.12 -18.39 -47.45
CA PHE A 1136 -30.14 -19.01 -46.60
C PHE A 1136 -31.07 -17.94 -46.01
N PHE A 1137 -30.51 -16.86 -45.48
CA PHE A 1137 -31.26 -15.80 -44.84
C PHE A 1137 -32.09 -14.99 -45.84
N GLU A 1138 -31.60 -14.80 -47.07
CA GLU A 1138 -32.38 -14.21 -48.17
C GLU A 1138 -33.62 -15.05 -48.49
N ARG A 1139 -33.44 -16.38 -48.63
CA ARG A 1139 -34.56 -17.32 -48.84
C ARG A 1139 -35.52 -17.34 -47.66
N PHE A 1140 -34.98 -17.37 -46.44
CA PHE A 1140 -35.79 -17.35 -45.22
C PHE A 1140 -36.65 -16.08 -45.14
N CYS A 1141 -36.05 -14.90 -45.39
CA CYS A 1141 -36.77 -13.63 -45.41
C CYS A 1141 -37.90 -13.62 -46.44
N ALA A 1142 -37.62 -14.11 -47.65
CA ALA A 1142 -38.61 -14.18 -48.73
C ALA A 1142 -39.76 -15.14 -48.40
N VAL A 1143 -39.47 -16.34 -47.89
CA VAL A 1143 -40.46 -17.38 -47.62
C VAL A 1143 -41.29 -17.08 -46.37
N HIS A 1144 -40.66 -16.68 -45.27
CA HIS A 1144 -41.32 -16.48 -43.97
C HIS A 1144 -41.73 -15.02 -43.72
N ARG A 1145 -41.64 -14.15 -44.75
CA ARG A 1145 -42.05 -12.74 -44.70
C ARG A 1145 -41.36 -11.96 -43.58
N TYR A 1146 -40.04 -11.97 -43.63
CA TYR A 1146 -39.16 -11.16 -42.79
C TYR A 1146 -38.44 -10.10 -43.65
N ARG A 1147 -38.12 -8.97 -43.04
CA ARG A 1147 -37.30 -7.91 -43.62
C ARG A 1147 -35.96 -7.86 -42.92
N HIS A 1148 -34.90 -7.79 -43.71
CA HIS A 1148 -33.55 -7.64 -43.24
C HIS A 1148 -33.15 -6.15 -43.12
N LEU A 1149 -32.49 -5.79 -42.02
CA LEU A 1149 -31.93 -4.47 -41.75
C LEU A 1149 -30.45 -4.58 -41.37
N TRP A 1150 -29.65 -3.63 -41.86
CA TRP A 1150 -28.22 -3.55 -41.55
C TRP A 1150 -27.98 -2.85 -40.21
N LEU A 1151 -27.14 -3.44 -39.37
CA LEU A 1151 -26.57 -2.79 -38.19
C LEU A 1151 -25.14 -2.34 -38.53
N ARG A 1152 -24.98 -1.07 -38.90
CA ARG A 1152 -23.68 -0.50 -39.23
C ARG A 1152 -23.17 0.42 -38.12
N PRO A 1153 -21.90 0.33 -37.71
CA PRO A 1153 -21.32 1.25 -36.73
C PRO A 1153 -21.34 2.72 -37.18
N ASP A 1154 -21.25 2.97 -38.50
CA ASP A 1154 -21.16 4.31 -39.11
C ASP A 1154 -22.49 4.87 -39.63
N ARG A 1155 -23.55 4.04 -39.68
CA ARG A 1155 -24.88 4.43 -40.18
C ARG A 1155 -25.95 3.66 -39.38
N ALA A 1156 -26.85 4.38 -38.69
CA ALA A 1156 -28.02 3.77 -38.04
C ALA A 1156 -28.84 2.88 -38.99
N LEU A 1157 -29.68 1.99 -38.44
CA LEU A 1157 -30.54 1.00 -39.13
C LEU A 1157 -30.93 1.41 -40.56
N GLN A 1158 -30.40 0.71 -41.58
CA GLN A 1158 -30.77 0.94 -42.98
C GLN A 1158 -31.58 -0.24 -43.54
N PRO A 1159 -32.68 0.02 -44.28
CA PRO A 1159 -33.34 -1.01 -45.07
C PRO A 1159 -32.39 -1.56 -46.12
N SER A 1160 -32.16 -2.88 -46.10
CA SER A 1160 -31.33 -3.56 -47.11
C SER A 1160 -32.02 -3.54 -48.48
N GLN A 1161 -31.22 -3.43 -49.55
CA GLN A 1161 -31.63 -3.90 -50.88
C GLN A 1161 -31.72 -5.45 -50.84
N ASP A 1162 -32.38 -6.10 -51.80
CA ASP A 1162 -32.78 -7.53 -51.75
C ASP A 1162 -31.65 -8.57 -51.52
N ARG A 1163 -30.38 -8.14 -51.37
CA ARG A 1163 -29.22 -8.98 -51.06
C ARG A 1163 -28.61 -8.68 -49.69
N ILE A 1164 -28.18 -9.73 -48.99
CA ILE A 1164 -27.45 -9.63 -47.71
C ILE A 1164 -25.96 -9.54 -48.02
N GLU A 1165 -25.34 -8.41 -47.69
CA GLU A 1165 -23.89 -8.23 -47.79
C GLU A 1165 -23.22 -8.48 -46.43
N THR A 1166 -22.21 -9.35 -46.40
CA THR A 1166 -21.43 -9.69 -45.21
C THR A 1166 -20.07 -8.99 -45.24
N CYS A 1167 -19.64 -8.40 -44.12
CA CYS A 1167 -18.32 -7.78 -43.98
C CYS A 1167 -17.68 -8.16 -42.67
N VAL A 1168 -16.34 -8.17 -42.63
CA VAL A 1168 -15.57 -8.43 -41.40
C VAL A 1168 -15.84 -7.36 -40.33
N ASP A 1169 -16.17 -6.13 -40.74
CA ASP A 1169 -16.35 -4.97 -39.86
C ASP A 1169 -17.80 -4.75 -39.38
N TRP A 1170 -18.79 -5.44 -39.96
CA TRP A 1170 -20.19 -5.43 -39.52
C TRP A 1170 -20.83 -6.79 -39.81
N ARG A 1171 -21.10 -7.54 -38.74
CA ARG A 1171 -21.53 -8.94 -38.81
C ARG A 1171 -22.92 -9.17 -38.24
N ASP A 1172 -23.45 -8.22 -37.46
CA ASP A 1172 -24.78 -8.31 -36.89
C ASP A 1172 -25.86 -7.83 -37.86
N HIS A 1173 -26.90 -8.64 -38.01
CA HIS A 1173 -28.02 -8.39 -38.89
C HIS A 1173 -29.34 -8.51 -38.14
N LEU A 1174 -30.30 -7.63 -38.42
CA LEU A 1174 -31.61 -7.66 -37.79
C LEU A 1174 -32.66 -8.17 -38.78
N LEU A 1175 -33.36 -9.25 -38.42
CA LEU A 1175 -34.49 -9.81 -39.16
C LEU A 1175 -35.78 -9.45 -38.43
N VAL A 1176 -36.60 -8.64 -39.09
CA VAL A 1176 -37.83 -8.08 -38.53
C VAL A 1176 -39.05 -8.65 -39.26
N PRO A 1177 -40.10 -9.13 -38.57
CA PRO A 1177 -41.35 -9.52 -39.23
C PRO A 1177 -41.92 -8.36 -40.05
N CYS A 1178 -42.34 -8.62 -41.30
CA CYS A 1178 -42.80 -7.56 -42.20
C CYS A 1178 -43.99 -6.76 -41.63
N GLU A 1179 -44.85 -7.38 -40.83
CA GLU A 1179 -45.98 -6.77 -40.16
C GLU A 1179 -45.59 -5.79 -39.04
N SER A 1180 -44.40 -5.94 -38.44
CA SER A 1180 -43.91 -5.11 -37.33
C SER A 1180 -42.81 -4.13 -37.76
N ALA A 1181 -42.30 -4.24 -38.99
CA ALA A 1181 -41.12 -3.52 -39.45
C ALA A 1181 -41.29 -1.99 -39.43
N ALA A 1182 -42.45 -1.46 -39.82
CA ALA A 1182 -42.67 -0.01 -39.86
C ALA A 1182 -42.71 0.63 -38.46
N GLU A 1183 -43.38 -0.03 -37.51
CA GLU A 1183 -43.47 0.41 -36.12
C GLU A 1183 -42.10 0.32 -35.43
N LEU A 1184 -41.38 -0.78 -35.64
CA LEU A 1184 -40.07 -1.01 -35.03
C LEU A 1184 -39.01 -0.02 -35.55
N LEU A 1185 -39.00 0.27 -36.85
CA LEU A 1185 -38.10 1.25 -37.46
C LEU A 1185 -38.37 2.66 -36.94
N ALA A 1186 -39.64 3.04 -36.71
CA ALA A 1186 -39.99 4.33 -36.11
C ALA A 1186 -39.49 4.43 -34.65
N GLN A 1187 -39.63 3.35 -33.87
CA GLN A 1187 -39.24 3.31 -32.46
C GLN A 1187 -37.72 3.30 -32.26
N LEU A 1188 -37.00 2.45 -32.99
CA LEU A 1188 -35.54 2.33 -32.88
C LEU A 1188 -34.81 3.48 -33.61
N GLY A 1189 -35.40 4.02 -34.67
CA GLY A 1189 -34.82 5.12 -35.46
C GLY A 1189 -34.64 6.41 -34.65
N HIS A 1190 -35.59 6.79 -33.80
CA HIS A 1190 -35.45 7.96 -32.92
C HIS A 1190 -34.31 7.82 -31.90
N ALA A 1191 -34.11 6.62 -31.35
CA ALA A 1191 -33.08 6.33 -30.36
C ALA A 1191 -31.66 6.27 -30.95
N LEU A 1192 -31.53 5.96 -32.24
CA LEU A 1192 -30.24 5.85 -32.93
C LEU A 1192 -29.80 7.17 -33.61
N VAL A 1193 -30.71 8.11 -33.87
CA VAL A 1193 -30.42 9.43 -34.46
C VAL A 1193 -30.09 10.50 -33.39
N ALA A 1194 -30.52 10.30 -32.14
CA ALA A 1194 -30.28 11.22 -31.03
C ALA A 1194 -28.91 11.07 -30.34
N ALA A 1195 -28.01 10.23 -30.88
CA ALA A 1195 -26.74 9.85 -30.25
C ALA A 1195 -25.51 10.41 -30.97
#